data_AF-A0A9D7TRU3-F1
#
_entry.id   AF-A0A9D7TRU3-F1
#
_cell.length_a   1.000
_cell.length_b   1.000
_cell.length_c   1.000
_cell.angle_alpha   90.00
_cell.angle_beta   90.00
_cell.angle_gamma   90.00
#
_symmetry.space_group_name_H-M   'P 1'
#
loop_
_entity.id
_entity.type
_entity.pdbx_description
1 polymer ?
#
loop_
_entity_poly.entity_id
_entity_poly.type
_entity_poly.pdbx_seq_one_letter_code
_entity_poly.pdbx_strand_id
1 'polypeptide(L)'
;MTKLLFPLLILMIAFDADTQSKVIVSQDGTGQFTSIQDAIQSLPKDKSPQTVYVKNGIYKEKIYIDRDNVTLIGQSKPKCGKNWRDLQAKLNSKIDGVYVLAAISRDIFRCDHQDDWGAATINIRANDINIRNITAVNTFGYDLKEEYDFNCKGEIRKIRKDGHQFAFRTMPPTQRLTVEYCNFYSLGGDTVSPWDVENGTYYFNQCTMEGAVDFYCPRGWAYAENCHFICHNKNAAIWHDGREYEDSKSVIRKSDFIGDPDYKLGRYHRDAQIYLIDCTFSKEMADAEIYHVSSDTDIKWGKRIYYYNCKKKGDTYSWYKNNIDKTRVKNLSRDHVLGDRWNNPIPYVKSNDYPLPGNAKISKTPNTDKKADQMIIAQRSYGGWPKTIDGKTQPIPYDSIWSEPFVAGVLDEKNRNDATIDNGATSREIRYLFEAYQNTKNPIYLESAQKGVEYLIKMQYPSGGFPQFYPDTSGYRQHITYNDNAMINVMNLMSDIVKGEAPFVNTPKNLMSDCELALKKGLAIILKTQIIKDGKKTIWAAQYDHNTFVPAKARAYELPSYATSESAAIIKFLINLEAPRPEIKDAIIQAVHFLYEIQILGLDYSLNIDPGTHKKTEILLTENKMAKPLWARFYDLNTLEPIFCGRDGIIKHSIFEIEKERQLGYAWYGYWCDDLIEKIYPRWHKKYVGLITSQLTNVRDTSYNLNKALRDVRAKVKDAAFPKTDFRNVSVSSDVLYKDVDGLSLKMDIYHSLSASKSIPVVIIHGGGWRSGDKTNHADLAKALAQKGYTCFLPEYRLSNQALYPAPIMDIRDVLTYLEQNSDKLNIDISKLGIMGFSAGGQLASLIATAQNQKKFNDVKVDTKKVPAIKALVDIDGVIDFLHPDSEEGDDSKRLSASTLWFGANRKDRPDLYKEASAMTYVSSESVPALFIASGEARMRAGWAEYKQILDKNGIYNEFKLNENAPHSFIFCEPWFTPTVGVIDSFFKKALIGSK
;
A
#
# COMPACT_ATOMS: atom_id res chain seq x y z
N MET A 1 -42.21 -60.17 -28.04
CA MET A 1 -43.29 -59.98 -27.04
C MET A 1 -42.78 -60.47 -25.68
N THR A 2 -43.01 -59.65 -24.64
CA THR A 2 -43.08 -59.99 -23.20
C THR A 2 -41.85 -60.64 -22.55
N LYS A 3 -40.98 -59.83 -21.92
CA LYS A 3 -40.99 -59.42 -20.48
C LYS A 3 -40.68 -60.60 -19.52
N LEU A 4 -39.42 -60.73 -19.14
CA LEU A 4 -39.00 -61.47 -17.94
C LEU A 4 -38.75 -60.49 -16.78
N LEU A 5 -39.35 -60.82 -15.64
CA LEU A 5 -39.18 -60.18 -14.34
C LEU A 5 -37.79 -60.42 -13.76
N PHE A 6 -37.24 -59.41 -13.09
CA PHE A 6 -36.27 -59.55 -11.99
C PHE A 6 -36.75 -58.70 -10.81
N PRO A 7 -36.66 -59.19 -9.55
CA PRO A 7 -37.18 -58.47 -8.40
C PRO A 7 -36.25 -57.31 -8.01
N LEU A 8 -36.84 -56.14 -7.80
CA LEU A 8 -36.18 -54.96 -7.28
C LEU A 8 -35.99 -55.14 -5.77
N LEU A 9 -34.75 -55.39 -5.33
CA LEU A 9 -34.38 -55.33 -3.92
C LEU A 9 -34.28 -53.85 -3.52
N ILE A 10 -35.38 -53.29 -2.99
CA ILE A 10 -35.39 -51.96 -2.37
C ILE A 10 -34.65 -52.09 -1.04
N LEU A 11 -33.37 -51.69 -1.04
CA LEU A 11 -32.63 -51.44 0.18
C LEU A 11 -33.25 -50.19 0.83
N MET A 12 -33.99 -50.38 1.92
CA MET A 12 -34.37 -49.29 2.83
C MET A 12 -33.08 -48.67 3.36
N ILE A 13 -32.68 -47.55 2.77
CA ILE A 13 -31.74 -46.62 3.40
C ILE A 13 -32.51 -45.98 4.54
N ALA A 14 -32.18 -46.35 5.78
CA ALA A 14 -32.56 -45.58 6.94
C ALA A 14 -32.04 -44.15 6.73
N PHE A 15 -32.95 -43.17 6.68
CA PHE A 15 -32.57 -41.77 6.81
C PHE A 15 -31.97 -41.60 8.21
N ASP A 16 -30.65 -41.51 8.28
CA ASP A 16 -29.97 -41.01 9.47
C ASP A 16 -30.47 -39.59 9.72
N ALA A 17 -30.96 -39.36 10.94
CA ALA A 17 -31.47 -38.09 11.37
C ALA A 17 -30.32 -37.08 11.48
N ASP A 18 -30.39 -36.06 10.62
CA ASP A 18 -29.93 -34.69 10.79
C ASP A 18 -28.60 -34.48 11.57
N THR A 19 -27.47 -34.53 10.85
CA THR A 19 -26.19 -34.01 11.35
C THR A 19 -26.16 -32.50 11.19
N GLN A 20 -26.93 -31.78 12.03
CA GLN A 20 -26.86 -30.33 12.07
C GLN A 20 -25.44 -29.90 12.49
N SER A 21 -24.72 -29.21 11.61
CA SER A 21 -23.34 -28.78 11.83
C SER A 21 -23.26 -27.85 13.04
N LYS A 22 -22.58 -28.27 14.12
CA LYS A 22 -22.42 -27.46 15.33
C LYS A 22 -21.60 -26.20 15.03
N VAL A 23 -22.18 -25.02 15.22
CA VAL A 23 -21.47 -23.74 15.09
C VAL A 23 -20.78 -23.44 16.42
N ILE A 24 -19.45 -23.39 16.42
CA ILE A 24 -18.61 -23.17 17.60
C ILE A 24 -17.83 -21.88 17.41
N VAL A 25 -17.89 -21.02 18.42
CA VAL A 25 -17.14 -19.78 18.54
C VAL A 25 -16.04 -19.99 19.57
N SER A 26 -14.81 -19.57 19.29
CA SER A 26 -13.72 -19.60 20.25
C SER A 26 -12.68 -18.54 19.90
N GLN A 27 -12.28 -17.72 20.87
CA GLN A 27 -11.29 -16.67 20.61
C GLN A 27 -9.91 -17.20 20.21
N ASP A 28 -9.58 -18.41 20.68
CA ASP A 28 -8.32 -19.12 20.39
C ASP A 28 -8.35 -19.88 19.05
N GLY A 29 -9.39 -19.67 18.22
CA GLY A 29 -9.51 -20.28 16.90
C GLY A 29 -9.82 -21.78 16.89
N THR A 30 -10.05 -22.40 18.05
CA THR A 30 -10.41 -23.84 18.18
C THR A 30 -11.88 -24.18 17.82
N GLY A 31 -12.57 -23.28 17.13
CA GLY A 31 -13.97 -23.29 16.71
C GLY A 31 -14.10 -22.57 15.37
N GLN A 32 -15.22 -22.76 14.66
CA GLN A 32 -15.39 -22.23 13.30
C GLN A 32 -15.40 -20.69 13.23
N PHE A 33 -15.72 -20.01 14.32
CA PHE A 33 -15.78 -18.55 14.40
C PHE A 33 -14.97 -18.03 15.58
N THR A 34 -14.42 -16.83 15.46
CA THR A 34 -13.78 -16.11 16.58
C THR A 34 -14.68 -15.02 17.16
N SER A 35 -15.73 -14.62 16.42
CA SER A 35 -16.79 -13.69 16.84
C SER A 35 -18.12 -14.42 17.01
N ILE A 36 -18.88 -14.05 18.05
CA ILE A 36 -20.24 -14.57 18.27
C ILE A 36 -21.18 -13.95 17.23
N GLN A 37 -20.99 -12.67 16.91
CA GLN A 37 -21.75 -11.98 15.89
C GLN A 37 -21.61 -12.62 14.49
N ASP A 38 -20.39 -12.97 14.08
CA ASP A 38 -20.15 -13.61 12.78
C ASP A 38 -20.77 -15.01 12.72
N ALA A 39 -20.69 -15.76 13.82
CA ALA A 39 -21.37 -17.05 13.93
C ALA A 39 -22.88 -16.91 13.77
N ILE A 40 -23.52 -15.91 14.41
CA ILE A 40 -24.95 -15.62 14.24
C ILE A 40 -25.28 -15.21 12.79
N GLN A 41 -24.43 -14.41 12.14
CA GLN A 41 -24.64 -14.00 10.75
C GLN A 41 -24.50 -15.15 9.75
N SER A 42 -23.66 -16.14 10.08
CA SER A 42 -23.46 -17.34 9.28
C SER A 42 -24.66 -18.28 9.29
N LEU A 43 -25.55 -18.16 10.28
CA LEU A 43 -26.69 -19.05 10.43
C LEU A 43 -27.62 -18.95 9.20
N PRO A 44 -28.18 -20.08 8.74
CA PRO A 44 -29.21 -20.11 7.73
C PRO A 44 -30.33 -19.11 8.04
N LYS A 45 -30.93 -18.55 6.99
CA LYS A 45 -32.06 -17.61 7.13
C LYS A 45 -33.41 -18.33 7.24
N ASP A 46 -33.43 -19.65 7.17
CA ASP A 46 -34.66 -20.42 7.38
C ASP A 46 -35.04 -20.42 8.88
N LYS A 47 -36.28 -20.82 9.19
CA LYS A 47 -36.79 -20.85 10.57
C LYS A 47 -36.38 -22.10 11.35
N SER A 48 -35.41 -22.88 10.88
CA SER A 48 -34.99 -24.08 11.60
C SER A 48 -34.28 -23.69 12.91
N PRO A 49 -34.36 -24.51 13.98
CA PRO A 49 -33.60 -24.26 15.20
C PRO A 49 -32.10 -24.24 14.94
N GLN A 50 -31.39 -23.21 15.38
CA GLN A 50 -29.95 -23.04 15.17
C GLN A 50 -29.23 -22.86 16.51
N THR A 51 -28.10 -23.53 16.71
CA THR A 51 -27.34 -23.43 17.97
C THR A 51 -25.90 -22.98 17.75
N VAL A 52 -25.50 -21.93 18.46
CA VAL A 52 -24.14 -21.40 18.52
C VAL A 52 -23.53 -21.69 19.90
N TYR A 53 -22.45 -22.46 19.91
CA TYR A 53 -21.66 -22.74 21.11
C TYR A 53 -20.51 -21.76 21.22
N VAL A 54 -20.23 -21.21 22.40
CA VAL A 54 -19.19 -20.19 22.59
C VAL A 54 -18.21 -20.66 23.66
N LYS A 55 -16.94 -20.83 23.31
CA LYS A 55 -15.88 -21.16 24.27
C LYS A 55 -15.58 -20.00 25.20
N ASN A 56 -14.99 -20.30 26.35
CA ASN A 56 -14.61 -19.30 27.34
C ASN A 56 -13.70 -18.25 26.71
N GLY A 57 -13.95 -16.99 27.02
CA GLY A 57 -13.29 -15.86 26.36
C GLY A 57 -13.93 -14.52 26.71
N ILE A 58 -13.22 -13.44 26.40
CA ILE A 58 -13.67 -12.04 26.52
C ILE A 58 -13.88 -11.46 25.12
N TYR A 59 -15.11 -11.56 24.61
CA TYR A 59 -15.57 -11.10 23.31
C TYR A 59 -15.94 -9.61 23.37
N LYS A 60 -15.14 -8.74 22.74
CA LYS A 60 -15.40 -7.29 22.72
C LYS A 60 -16.20 -6.89 21.49
N GLU A 61 -17.50 -7.16 21.52
CA GLU A 61 -18.39 -6.96 20.38
C GLU A 61 -19.83 -6.63 20.83
N LYS A 62 -20.63 -6.10 19.90
CA LYS A 62 -22.09 -6.01 20.05
C LYS A 62 -22.72 -7.17 19.31
N ILE A 63 -23.65 -7.84 19.97
CA ILE A 63 -24.42 -8.95 19.40
C ILE A 63 -25.78 -8.43 18.94
N TYR A 64 -26.14 -8.79 17.72
CA TYR A 64 -27.41 -8.54 17.04
C TYR A 64 -27.99 -9.89 16.64
N ILE A 65 -29.18 -10.21 17.16
CA ILE A 65 -29.96 -11.41 16.83
C ILE A 65 -31.23 -10.94 16.13
N ASP A 66 -31.28 -11.13 14.83
CA ASP A 66 -32.37 -10.75 13.91
C ASP A 66 -32.98 -11.96 13.17
N ARG A 67 -32.68 -13.17 13.65
CA ARG A 67 -33.15 -14.45 13.13
C ARG A 67 -33.89 -15.22 14.21
N ASP A 68 -35.03 -15.81 13.84
CA ASP A 68 -35.83 -16.63 14.76
C ASP A 68 -35.11 -17.94 15.12
N ASN A 69 -35.51 -18.58 16.23
CA ASN A 69 -35.07 -19.93 16.65
C ASN A 69 -33.55 -20.08 16.91
N VAL A 70 -32.90 -19.03 17.38
CA VAL A 70 -31.46 -19.05 17.71
C VAL A 70 -31.22 -19.39 19.18
N THR A 71 -30.33 -20.35 19.42
CA THR A 71 -29.84 -20.74 20.74
C THR A 71 -28.35 -20.41 20.88
N LEU A 72 -27.98 -19.63 21.89
CA LEU A 72 -26.60 -19.26 22.20
C LEU A 72 -26.15 -19.90 23.51
N ILE A 73 -25.08 -20.70 23.51
CA ILE A 73 -24.63 -21.47 24.68
C ILE A 73 -23.14 -21.24 24.96
N GLY A 74 -22.82 -20.59 26.08
CA GLY A 74 -21.44 -20.49 26.58
C GLY A 74 -20.90 -21.80 27.18
N GLN A 75 -19.59 -22.01 27.05
CA GLN A 75 -18.88 -23.23 27.45
C GLN A 75 -18.93 -23.49 28.94
N SER A 76 -18.70 -22.45 29.75
CA SER A 76 -18.73 -22.57 31.20
C SER A 76 -19.87 -21.75 31.78
N LYS A 77 -20.60 -22.39 32.70
CA LYS A 77 -21.62 -21.72 33.51
C LYS A 77 -20.95 -20.59 34.32
N PRO A 78 -21.41 -19.34 34.19
CA PRO A 78 -20.80 -18.23 34.88
C PRO A 78 -21.09 -18.30 36.38
N LYS A 79 -20.17 -17.77 37.18
CA LYS A 79 -20.35 -17.64 38.63
C LYS A 79 -21.39 -16.53 38.87
N CYS A 80 -22.52 -16.91 39.47
CA CYS A 80 -23.61 -15.99 39.78
C CYS A 80 -23.38 -15.31 41.14
N GLY A 81 -23.95 -14.11 41.33
CA GLY A 81 -23.97 -13.41 42.62
C GLY A 81 -22.72 -12.59 42.97
N LYS A 82 -21.85 -12.28 42.00
CA LYS A 82 -20.72 -11.34 42.16
C LYS A 82 -20.92 -10.12 41.28
N ASN A 83 -20.51 -8.93 41.76
CA ASN A 83 -20.57 -7.71 40.96
C ASN A 83 -19.47 -7.71 39.87
N TRP A 84 -19.64 -6.86 38.85
CA TRP A 84 -18.72 -6.77 37.73
C TRP A 84 -17.31 -6.39 38.15
N ARG A 85 -17.13 -5.44 39.07
CA ARG A 85 -15.78 -5.00 39.51
C ARG A 85 -14.99 -6.15 40.13
N ASP A 86 -15.63 -6.98 40.96
CA ASP A 86 -15.02 -8.16 41.57
C ASP A 86 -14.64 -9.22 40.53
N LEU A 87 -15.46 -9.38 39.49
CA LEU A 87 -15.19 -10.31 38.40
C LEU A 87 -14.07 -9.78 37.49
N GLN A 88 -14.12 -8.50 37.13
CA GLN A 88 -13.15 -7.81 36.29
C GLN A 88 -11.73 -7.91 36.87
N ALA A 89 -11.59 -7.71 38.19
CA ALA A 89 -10.30 -7.85 38.87
C ALA A 89 -9.67 -9.25 38.72
N LYS A 90 -10.50 -10.30 38.57
CA LYS A 90 -10.06 -11.69 38.45
C LYS A 90 -9.81 -12.14 37.02
N LEU A 91 -10.39 -11.47 36.03
CA LEU A 91 -10.20 -11.78 34.60
C LEU A 91 -8.74 -11.73 34.16
N ASN A 92 -7.89 -10.95 34.85
CA ASN A 92 -6.44 -10.89 34.60
C ASN A 92 -5.69 -12.18 34.98
N SER A 93 -6.27 -13.06 35.79
CA SER A 93 -5.61 -14.26 36.32
C SER A 93 -6.06 -15.57 35.67
N LYS A 94 -7.35 -15.68 35.31
CA LYS A 94 -7.93 -16.83 34.62
C LYS A 94 -9.28 -16.46 34.03
N ILE A 95 -9.49 -16.75 32.75
CA ILE A 95 -10.78 -16.57 32.09
C ILE A 95 -11.56 -17.89 32.22
N ASP A 96 -12.62 -17.85 33.02
CA ASP A 96 -13.52 -18.98 33.31
C ASP A 96 -14.96 -18.51 33.07
N GLY A 97 -15.43 -18.65 31.82
CA GLY A 97 -16.71 -18.16 31.33
C GLY A 97 -16.61 -17.38 30.01
N VAL A 98 -17.78 -17.08 29.43
CA VAL A 98 -17.92 -16.24 28.23
C VAL A 98 -18.36 -14.84 28.65
N TYR A 99 -17.57 -13.83 28.30
CA TYR A 99 -17.81 -12.43 28.61
C TYR A 99 -17.95 -11.63 27.31
N VAL A 100 -19.09 -11.00 27.08
CA VAL A 100 -19.35 -10.12 25.93
C VAL A 100 -19.35 -8.69 26.43
N LEU A 101 -18.47 -7.84 25.90
CA LEU A 101 -18.23 -6.48 26.39
C LEU A 101 -18.45 -5.45 25.29
N ALA A 102 -19.22 -4.41 25.58
CA ALA A 102 -19.32 -3.21 24.76
C ALA A 102 -19.45 -1.96 25.66
N ALA A 103 -18.97 -0.80 25.22
CA ALA A 103 -19.14 0.46 25.95
C ALA A 103 -20.13 1.34 25.20
N ILE A 104 -21.39 1.40 25.65
CA ILE A 104 -22.46 2.07 24.91
C ILE A 104 -23.29 2.95 25.86
N SER A 105 -23.31 4.26 25.59
CA SER A 105 -24.31 5.17 26.14
C SER A 105 -25.50 5.26 25.19
N ARG A 106 -26.70 4.97 25.67
CA ARG A 106 -27.93 5.12 24.88
C ARG A 106 -28.14 6.57 24.45
N ASP A 107 -27.83 7.53 25.31
CA ASP A 107 -28.05 8.95 25.01
C ASP A 107 -27.12 9.45 23.89
N ILE A 108 -25.88 8.95 23.83
CA ILE A 108 -24.96 9.20 22.71
C ILE A 108 -25.44 8.44 21.46
N PHE A 109 -25.80 7.16 21.62
CA PHE A 109 -26.24 6.31 20.52
C PHE A 109 -27.43 6.91 19.75
N ARG A 110 -28.39 7.49 20.48
CA ARG A 110 -29.60 8.13 19.95
C ARG A 110 -29.38 9.41 19.16
N CYS A 111 -28.18 9.98 19.16
CA CYS A 111 -27.89 11.15 18.34
C CYS A 111 -27.94 10.86 16.85
N ASP A 112 -27.59 9.62 16.48
CA ASP A 112 -27.52 9.18 15.09
C ASP A 112 -28.47 8.01 14.76
N HIS A 113 -29.30 7.58 15.72
CA HIS A 113 -30.21 6.43 15.56
C HIS A 113 -31.65 6.76 15.97
N GLN A 114 -32.60 6.30 15.15
CA GLN A 114 -34.02 6.58 15.31
C GLN A 114 -34.73 5.75 16.39
N ASP A 115 -34.17 4.60 16.76
CA ASP A 115 -34.64 3.69 17.82
C ASP A 115 -33.46 3.29 18.75
N ASP A 116 -33.66 2.30 19.63
CA ASP A 116 -32.60 1.79 20.50
C ASP A 116 -31.97 0.48 19.96
N TRP A 117 -32.20 0.13 18.68
CA TRP A 117 -31.62 -1.05 18.06
C TRP A 117 -30.12 -0.89 17.87
N GLY A 118 -29.32 -1.59 18.67
CA GLY A 118 -27.86 -1.45 18.70
C GLY A 118 -27.33 -0.65 19.90
N ALA A 119 -28.21 -0.20 20.78
CA ALA A 119 -27.84 0.50 22.02
C ALA A 119 -27.39 -0.45 23.15
N ALA A 120 -27.47 -1.77 22.98
CA ALA A 120 -27.09 -2.76 23.97
C ALA A 120 -25.84 -3.57 23.60
N THR A 121 -25.24 -4.25 24.59
CA THR A 121 -24.22 -5.28 24.33
C THR A 121 -24.82 -6.48 23.59
N ILE A 122 -26.02 -6.93 23.98
CA ILE A 122 -26.83 -7.92 23.25
C ILE A 122 -28.17 -7.29 22.84
N ASN A 123 -28.46 -7.27 21.54
CA ASN A 123 -29.64 -6.70 20.91
C ASN A 123 -30.42 -7.80 20.19
N ILE A 124 -31.71 -7.94 20.50
CA ILE A 124 -32.58 -8.96 19.91
C ILE A 124 -33.79 -8.32 19.24
N ARG A 125 -34.03 -8.68 17.99
CA ARG A 125 -35.23 -8.35 17.19
C ARG A 125 -35.64 -9.59 16.42
N ALA A 126 -35.98 -10.63 17.15
CA ALA A 126 -36.31 -11.97 16.66
C ALA A 126 -37.10 -12.77 17.71
N ASN A 127 -37.71 -13.89 17.29
CA ASN A 127 -38.50 -14.79 18.14
C ASN A 127 -37.77 -16.10 18.46
N ASP A 128 -38.23 -16.81 19.49
CA ASP A 128 -37.76 -18.15 19.83
C ASP A 128 -36.28 -18.20 20.22
N ILE A 129 -35.86 -17.24 21.05
CA ILE A 129 -34.45 -17.06 21.40
C ILE A 129 -34.13 -17.72 22.73
N ASN A 130 -33.04 -18.48 22.78
CA ASN A 130 -32.53 -19.11 23.98
C ASN A 130 -31.08 -18.68 24.23
N ILE A 131 -30.75 -18.15 25.41
CA ILE A 131 -29.39 -17.74 25.76
C ILE A 131 -28.98 -18.38 27.07
N ARG A 132 -27.83 -19.06 27.08
CA ARG A 132 -27.32 -19.80 28.22
C ARG A 132 -25.84 -19.57 28.45
N ASN A 133 -25.42 -19.47 29.71
CA ASN A 133 -24.02 -19.39 30.13
C ASN A 133 -23.22 -18.19 29.56
N ILE A 134 -23.86 -17.05 29.33
CA ILE A 134 -23.21 -15.84 28.81
C ILE A 134 -23.19 -14.74 29.87
N THR A 135 -22.06 -14.05 30.01
CA THR A 135 -21.97 -12.78 30.75
C THR A 135 -21.92 -11.63 29.74
N ALA A 136 -22.90 -10.73 29.74
CA ALA A 136 -22.92 -9.54 28.92
C ALA A 136 -22.72 -8.28 29.77
N VAL A 137 -21.82 -7.41 29.34
CA VAL A 137 -21.39 -6.24 30.08
C VAL A 137 -21.49 -5.02 29.18
N ASN A 138 -22.19 -3.99 29.65
CA ASN A 138 -22.02 -2.64 29.12
C ASN A 138 -21.04 -1.89 30.02
N THR A 139 -19.82 -1.67 29.53
CA THR A 139 -18.72 -1.13 30.34
C THR A 139 -18.76 0.40 30.46
N PHE A 140 -19.65 1.09 29.73
CA PHE A 140 -19.63 2.55 29.59
C PHE A 140 -19.55 3.30 30.94
N GLY A 141 -20.45 3.02 31.87
CA GLY A 141 -20.51 3.70 33.17
C GLY A 141 -19.35 3.30 34.09
N TYR A 142 -18.80 2.09 33.94
CA TYR A 142 -17.59 1.66 34.66
C TYR A 142 -16.35 2.40 34.14
N ASP A 143 -16.27 2.64 32.83
CA ASP A 143 -15.14 3.27 32.15
C ASP A 143 -15.22 4.82 32.19
N LEU A 144 -16.42 5.37 32.37
CA LEU A 144 -16.65 6.81 32.41
C LEU A 144 -15.98 7.43 33.65
N LYS A 145 -14.98 8.27 33.43
CA LYS A 145 -14.21 8.93 34.50
C LYS A 145 -15.04 10.01 35.20
N GLU A 146 -15.64 10.89 34.41
CA GLU A 146 -16.42 12.05 34.84
C GLU A 146 -17.62 12.27 33.92
N GLU A 147 -18.68 12.88 34.45
CA GLU A 147 -19.87 13.24 33.69
C GLU A 147 -19.60 14.47 32.82
N TYR A 148 -20.19 14.53 31.63
CA TYR A 148 -19.96 15.64 30.70
C TYR A 148 -21.19 15.92 29.83
N ASP A 149 -21.23 17.12 29.25
CA ASP A 149 -22.25 17.54 28.30
C ASP A 149 -21.86 17.13 26.88
N PHE A 150 -22.78 16.48 26.16
CA PHE A 150 -22.60 16.02 24.79
C PHE A 150 -23.56 16.75 23.85
N ASN A 151 -23.03 17.35 22.79
CA ASN A 151 -23.83 18.04 21.79
C ASN A 151 -24.36 17.04 20.75
N CYS A 152 -25.66 16.82 20.79
CA CYS A 152 -26.43 15.93 19.95
C CYS A 152 -27.15 16.74 18.87
N LYS A 153 -26.44 17.14 17.80
CA LYS A 153 -27.01 17.92 16.67
C LYS A 153 -27.73 19.21 17.12
N GLY A 154 -27.16 19.94 18.09
CA GLY A 154 -27.68 21.20 18.62
C GLY A 154 -28.42 21.07 19.96
N GLU A 155 -28.73 19.84 20.41
CA GLU A 155 -29.31 19.57 21.73
C GLU A 155 -28.22 19.10 22.70
N ILE A 156 -28.06 19.76 23.84
CA ILE A 156 -27.10 19.35 24.87
C ILE A 156 -27.70 18.24 25.73
N ARG A 157 -27.05 17.08 25.76
CA ARG A 157 -27.40 15.94 26.61
C ARG A 157 -26.34 15.71 27.67
N LYS A 158 -26.74 15.64 28.93
CA LYS A 158 -25.81 15.33 30.04
C LYS A 158 -25.57 13.83 30.13
N ILE A 159 -24.32 13.42 29.92
CA ILE A 159 -23.87 12.02 29.96
C ILE A 159 -23.46 11.66 31.39
N ARG A 160 -24.19 10.73 32.00
CA ARG A 160 -23.99 10.30 33.39
C ARG A 160 -23.49 8.86 33.49
N LYS A 161 -22.84 8.52 34.59
CA LYS A 161 -22.42 7.14 34.88
C LYS A 161 -23.60 6.19 35.06
N ASP A 162 -24.71 6.73 35.56
CA ASP A 162 -25.97 6.02 35.82
C ASP A 162 -27.04 6.26 34.73
N GLY A 163 -26.68 6.88 33.61
CA GLY A 163 -27.56 7.05 32.44
C GLY A 163 -27.93 5.71 31.79
N HIS A 164 -28.86 5.71 30.83
CA HIS A 164 -29.32 4.48 30.16
C HIS A 164 -28.18 3.74 29.45
N GLN A 165 -27.93 2.50 29.86
CA GLN A 165 -26.85 1.64 29.35
C GLN A 165 -27.30 0.18 29.38
N PHE A 166 -27.76 -0.32 28.24
CA PHE A 166 -28.27 -1.68 28.15
C PHE A 166 -27.10 -2.69 28.05
N ALA A 167 -27.06 -3.70 28.91
CA ALA A 167 -26.29 -4.92 28.64
C ALA A 167 -27.10 -5.86 27.74
N PHE A 168 -28.43 -5.86 27.92
CA PHE A 168 -29.37 -6.71 27.21
C PHE A 168 -30.64 -5.96 26.85
N ARG A 169 -30.99 -5.96 25.55
CA ARG A 169 -32.21 -5.33 25.05
C ARG A 169 -32.88 -6.19 23.98
N THR A 170 -34.19 -6.34 24.10
CA THR A 170 -35.02 -6.83 23.00
C THR A 170 -35.85 -5.68 22.43
N MET A 171 -36.32 -5.84 21.20
CA MET A 171 -37.22 -4.91 20.52
C MET A 171 -38.38 -5.72 19.93
N PRO A 172 -39.58 -5.13 19.72
CA PRO A 172 -40.61 -5.78 18.92
C PRO A 172 -40.05 -6.18 17.54
N PRO A 173 -40.35 -7.40 17.03
CA PRO A 173 -41.41 -8.30 17.50
C PRO A 173 -40.89 -9.47 18.38
N THR A 174 -39.98 -9.26 19.33
CA THR A 174 -39.48 -10.34 20.20
C THR A 174 -40.52 -10.78 21.25
N GLN A 175 -41.20 -11.90 20.94
CA GLN A 175 -42.27 -12.47 21.74
C GLN A 175 -41.78 -13.55 22.72
N ARG A 176 -40.88 -14.46 22.32
CA ARG A 176 -40.49 -15.63 23.14
C ARG A 176 -38.98 -15.65 23.40
N LEU A 177 -38.59 -15.49 24.67
CA LEU A 177 -37.19 -15.47 25.10
C LEU A 177 -36.98 -16.29 26.38
N THR A 178 -35.97 -17.17 26.36
CA THR A 178 -35.45 -17.87 27.54
C THR A 178 -34.00 -17.49 27.78
N VAL A 179 -33.67 -17.11 29.02
CA VAL A 179 -32.32 -16.77 29.45
C VAL A 179 -31.98 -17.52 30.73
N GLU A 180 -30.95 -18.35 30.71
CA GLU A 180 -30.58 -19.18 31.86
C GLU A 180 -29.09 -19.10 32.15
N TYR A 181 -28.71 -19.02 33.43
CA TYR A 181 -27.30 -18.98 33.82
C TYR A 181 -26.52 -17.84 33.15
N CYS A 182 -27.13 -16.66 33.03
CA CYS A 182 -26.50 -15.51 32.38
C CYS A 182 -26.29 -14.36 33.36
N ASN A 183 -25.26 -13.56 33.12
CA ASN A 183 -25.00 -12.37 33.92
C ASN A 183 -25.09 -11.11 33.05
N PHE A 184 -25.76 -10.08 33.55
CA PHE A 184 -25.94 -8.81 32.85
C PHE A 184 -25.47 -7.66 33.73
N TYR A 185 -24.47 -6.93 33.25
CA TYR A 185 -23.76 -5.93 34.06
C TYR A 185 -23.74 -4.57 33.36
N SER A 186 -24.20 -3.52 34.04
CA SER A 186 -23.92 -2.11 33.71
C SER A 186 -23.82 -1.30 35.02
N LEU A 187 -23.25 -0.08 35.00
CA LEU A 187 -23.49 0.90 36.09
C LEU A 187 -24.64 1.87 35.76
N GLY A 188 -25.27 1.68 34.62
CA GLY A 188 -26.33 2.54 34.11
C GLY A 188 -27.72 2.09 34.51
N GLY A 189 -28.69 2.82 33.98
CA GLY A 189 -30.08 2.41 33.98
C GLY A 189 -30.42 1.44 32.85
N ASP A 190 -31.52 0.71 33.03
CA ASP A 190 -32.08 -0.24 32.06
C ASP A 190 -31.15 -1.41 31.65
N THR A 191 -30.24 -1.89 32.50
CA THR A 191 -29.29 -2.98 32.15
C THR A 191 -29.93 -4.15 31.38
N VAL A 192 -31.10 -4.62 31.83
CA VAL A 192 -31.89 -5.72 31.25
C VAL A 192 -33.27 -5.19 30.90
N SER A 193 -33.44 -4.80 29.63
CA SER A 193 -34.64 -4.13 29.14
C SER A 193 -35.27 -4.88 27.96
N PRO A 194 -35.93 -6.04 28.19
CA PRO A 194 -36.69 -6.68 27.14
C PRO A 194 -38.00 -5.90 26.86
N TRP A 195 -38.28 -5.65 25.59
CA TRP A 195 -39.37 -4.82 25.11
C TRP A 195 -40.22 -5.51 24.05
N ASP A 196 -41.46 -5.79 24.44
CA ASP A 196 -42.65 -5.97 23.60
C ASP A 196 -43.87 -5.90 24.54
N VAL A 197 -44.58 -4.77 24.56
CA VAL A 197 -45.72 -4.58 25.49
C VAL A 197 -46.94 -5.42 25.10
N GLU A 198 -47.04 -5.82 23.84
CA GLU A 198 -48.21 -6.55 23.31
C GLU A 198 -48.01 -8.06 23.46
N ASN A 199 -46.84 -8.58 23.10
CA ASN A 199 -46.63 -10.01 22.92
C ASN A 199 -45.42 -10.58 23.68
N GLY A 200 -44.70 -9.75 24.44
CA GLY A 200 -43.48 -10.16 25.13
C GLY A 200 -43.69 -11.20 26.23
N THR A 201 -43.01 -12.33 26.13
CA THR A 201 -42.94 -13.42 27.13
C THR A 201 -41.49 -13.78 27.41
N TYR A 202 -41.02 -13.45 28.62
CA TYR A 202 -39.60 -13.49 28.98
C TYR A 202 -39.36 -14.35 30.21
N TYR A 203 -38.52 -15.38 30.07
CA TYR A 203 -38.12 -16.23 31.17
C TYR A 203 -36.64 -16.04 31.49
N PHE A 204 -36.34 -15.72 32.76
CA PHE A 204 -34.99 -15.61 33.30
C PHE A 204 -34.82 -16.60 34.44
N ASN A 205 -33.77 -17.42 34.42
CA ASN A 205 -33.49 -18.35 35.50
C ASN A 205 -32.00 -18.32 35.86
N GLN A 206 -31.66 -18.31 37.15
CA GLN A 206 -30.26 -18.40 37.59
C GLN A 206 -29.38 -17.29 36.99
N CYS A 207 -29.90 -16.06 36.91
CA CYS A 207 -29.18 -14.93 36.30
C CYS A 207 -28.69 -13.93 37.36
N THR A 208 -27.58 -13.25 37.09
CA THR A 208 -27.16 -12.06 37.85
C THR A 208 -27.48 -10.81 37.03
N MET A 209 -28.07 -9.79 37.65
CA MET A 209 -28.41 -8.52 37.00
C MET A 209 -27.94 -7.37 37.88
N GLU A 210 -27.07 -6.52 37.33
CA GLU A 210 -26.47 -5.38 38.05
C GLU A 210 -26.76 -4.07 37.32
N GLY A 211 -27.14 -3.06 38.07
CA GLY A 211 -27.35 -1.72 37.52
C GLY A 211 -27.84 -0.74 38.56
N ALA A 212 -28.19 0.46 38.09
CA ALA A 212 -28.42 1.60 38.96
C ALA A 212 -29.89 2.06 38.95
N VAL A 213 -30.49 2.33 37.79
CA VAL A 213 -31.86 2.86 37.68
C VAL A 213 -32.72 1.97 36.80
N ASP A 214 -33.82 1.45 37.32
CA ASP A 214 -34.79 0.63 36.58
C ASP A 214 -34.08 -0.52 35.81
N PHE A 215 -32.99 -1.06 36.36
CA PHE A 215 -32.08 -1.90 35.58
C PHE A 215 -32.68 -3.25 35.18
N TYR A 216 -33.73 -3.70 35.87
CA TYR A 216 -34.59 -4.78 35.39
C TYR A 216 -35.95 -4.17 35.02
N CYS A 217 -36.19 -3.99 33.71
CA CYS A 217 -37.35 -3.25 33.21
C CYS A 217 -38.11 -3.96 32.08
N PRO A 218 -38.66 -5.17 32.32
CA PRO A 218 -39.42 -5.89 31.29
C PRO A 218 -40.76 -5.24 30.96
N ARG A 219 -41.20 -5.47 29.72
CA ARG A 219 -42.49 -5.01 29.17
C ARG A 219 -43.30 -6.22 28.69
N GLY A 220 -44.55 -6.41 29.12
CA GLY A 220 -45.33 -7.62 28.82
C GLY A 220 -45.35 -8.65 29.97
N TRP A 221 -45.09 -9.93 29.70
CA TRP A 221 -45.04 -10.99 30.71
C TRP A 221 -43.61 -11.43 30.98
N ALA A 222 -43.17 -11.32 32.23
CA ALA A 222 -41.82 -11.70 32.63
C ALA A 222 -41.84 -12.61 33.85
N TYR A 223 -40.98 -13.62 33.85
CA TYR A 223 -40.79 -14.53 34.95
C TYR A 223 -39.31 -14.71 35.23
N ALA A 224 -38.81 -14.17 36.34
CA ALA A 224 -37.44 -14.28 36.79
C ALA A 224 -37.37 -15.16 38.03
N GLU A 225 -36.61 -16.25 38.01
CA GLU A 225 -36.44 -17.11 39.18
C GLU A 225 -34.99 -17.49 39.50
N ASN A 226 -34.70 -17.65 40.79
CA ASN A 226 -33.35 -17.96 41.27
C ASN A 226 -32.30 -16.93 40.81
N CYS A 227 -32.69 -15.66 40.67
CA CYS A 227 -31.81 -14.60 40.17
C CYS A 227 -31.18 -13.78 41.32
N HIS A 228 -30.04 -13.15 41.02
CA HIS A 228 -29.33 -12.24 41.91
C HIS A 228 -29.38 -10.82 41.35
N PHE A 229 -29.96 -9.89 42.10
CA PHE A 229 -30.08 -8.48 41.73
C PHE A 229 -29.08 -7.66 42.54
N ILE A 230 -28.19 -6.95 41.85
CA ILE A 230 -27.14 -6.11 42.46
C ILE A 230 -27.48 -4.65 42.15
N CYS A 231 -27.93 -3.94 43.17
CA CYS A 231 -28.51 -2.61 43.05
C CYS A 231 -27.46 -1.55 43.42
N HIS A 232 -27.17 -0.64 42.49
CA HIS A 232 -26.31 0.51 42.76
C HIS A 232 -27.13 1.76 42.95
N ASN A 233 -26.56 2.74 43.66
CA ASN A 233 -27.18 4.03 44.01
C ASN A 233 -28.49 3.90 44.84
N LYS A 234 -29.19 5.03 45.04
CA LYS A 234 -30.41 5.13 45.88
C LYS A 234 -31.72 5.07 45.09
N ASN A 235 -31.66 4.72 43.80
CA ASN A 235 -32.79 4.66 42.90
C ASN A 235 -33.44 3.26 42.92
N ALA A 236 -34.54 3.13 42.16
CA ALA A 236 -35.31 1.91 42.04
C ALA A 236 -34.59 0.88 41.17
N ALA A 237 -34.49 -0.37 41.65
CA ALA A 237 -33.88 -1.46 40.90
C ALA A 237 -34.78 -2.05 39.81
N ILE A 238 -36.05 -2.31 40.13
CA ILE A 238 -37.00 -2.93 39.19
C ILE A 238 -38.05 -1.94 38.71
N TRP A 239 -38.44 -2.09 37.45
CA TRP A 239 -39.53 -1.38 36.81
C TRP A 239 -40.31 -2.34 35.92
N HIS A 240 -41.57 -2.05 35.62
CA HIS A 240 -42.35 -2.90 34.74
C HIS A 240 -43.36 -2.08 33.92
N ASP A 241 -43.52 -2.46 32.65
CA ASP A 241 -44.58 -1.98 31.77
C ASP A 241 -45.57 -3.11 31.46
N GLY A 242 -46.72 -3.07 32.12
CA GLY A 242 -47.82 -4.00 31.88
C GLY A 242 -49.05 -3.28 31.33
N ARG A 243 -48.88 -2.16 30.64
CA ARG A 243 -50.00 -1.24 30.31
C ARG A 243 -51.03 -1.75 29.33
N GLU A 244 -50.66 -2.75 28.53
CA GLU A 244 -51.51 -3.19 27.41
C GLU A 244 -52.60 -4.13 27.90
N TYR A 245 -52.23 -5.09 28.76
CA TYR A 245 -53.17 -6.07 29.29
C TYR A 245 -53.17 -6.07 30.82
N GLU A 246 -54.36 -6.19 31.40
CA GLU A 246 -54.50 -6.28 32.86
C GLU A 246 -53.71 -7.49 33.41
N ASP A 247 -53.62 -8.56 32.64
CA ASP A 247 -52.86 -9.74 33.04
C ASP A 247 -51.34 -9.62 32.83
N SER A 248 -50.82 -8.57 32.16
CA SER A 248 -49.37 -8.37 32.00
C SER A 248 -48.71 -8.18 33.37
N LYS A 249 -47.70 -9.02 33.64
CA LYS A 249 -47.08 -9.12 34.97
C LYS A 249 -45.59 -9.49 34.91
N SER A 250 -44.85 -9.02 35.90
CA SER A 250 -43.49 -9.46 36.20
C SER A 250 -43.49 -10.24 37.52
N VAL A 251 -43.10 -11.52 37.46
CA VAL A 251 -42.98 -12.39 38.63
C VAL A 251 -41.50 -12.66 38.92
N ILE A 252 -41.04 -12.27 40.10
CA ILE A 252 -39.69 -12.51 40.60
C ILE A 252 -39.78 -13.52 41.74
N ARG A 253 -39.12 -14.68 41.61
CA ARG A 253 -39.29 -15.79 42.53
C ARG A 253 -37.97 -16.39 43.02
N LYS A 254 -37.85 -16.70 44.31
CA LYS A 254 -36.64 -17.34 44.90
C LYS A 254 -35.34 -16.58 44.58
N SER A 255 -35.44 -15.26 44.46
CA SER A 255 -34.34 -14.38 44.05
C SER A 255 -33.88 -13.51 45.21
N ASP A 256 -32.65 -13.00 45.16
CA ASP A 256 -32.15 -12.07 46.16
C ASP A 256 -31.75 -10.72 45.58
N PHE A 257 -31.88 -9.69 46.43
CA PHE A 257 -31.46 -8.33 46.15
C PHE A 257 -30.39 -7.94 47.16
N ILE A 258 -29.25 -7.51 46.63
CA ILE A 258 -28.15 -6.88 47.37
C ILE A 258 -27.88 -5.52 46.73
N GLY A 259 -27.21 -4.61 47.45
CA GLY A 259 -26.87 -3.33 46.84
C GLY A 259 -26.19 -2.34 47.77
N ASP A 260 -25.96 -1.14 47.22
CA ASP A 260 -25.47 0.02 47.95
C ASP A 260 -26.42 0.40 49.11
N PRO A 261 -25.91 1.06 50.17
CA PRO A 261 -26.76 1.57 51.24
C PRO A 261 -27.92 2.43 50.70
N ASP A 262 -29.13 2.12 51.17
CA ASP A 262 -30.39 2.77 50.81
C ASP A 262 -30.89 2.53 49.38
N TYR A 263 -30.53 1.42 48.73
CA TYR A 263 -31.14 1.06 47.44
C TYR A 263 -32.66 0.79 47.59
N LYS A 264 -33.44 1.17 46.58
CA LYS A 264 -34.91 0.97 46.56
C LYS A 264 -35.26 -0.22 45.67
N LEU A 265 -36.25 -1.02 46.08
CA LEU A 265 -36.64 -2.21 45.31
C LEU A 265 -37.13 -1.88 43.91
N GLY A 266 -38.01 -0.91 43.77
CA GLY A 266 -38.63 -0.65 42.48
C GLY A 266 -39.52 0.57 42.42
N ARG A 267 -39.96 0.89 41.22
CA ARG A 267 -40.98 1.91 40.94
C ARG A 267 -41.76 1.56 39.68
N TYR A 268 -42.84 2.27 39.43
CA TYR A 268 -43.57 2.19 38.17
C TYR A 268 -44.06 3.57 37.73
N HIS A 269 -44.08 3.77 36.40
CA HIS A 269 -44.58 4.99 35.75
C HIS A 269 -45.86 4.71 34.94
N ARG A 270 -46.11 3.44 34.64
CA ARG A 270 -47.22 2.91 33.86
C ARG A 270 -47.92 1.85 34.69
N ASP A 271 -49.08 1.38 34.24
CA ASP A 271 -49.70 0.19 34.79
C ASP A 271 -48.69 -0.96 34.89
N ALA A 272 -48.54 -1.50 36.10
CA ALA A 272 -47.60 -2.55 36.41
C ALA A 272 -48.25 -3.57 37.34
N GLN A 273 -47.98 -4.85 37.12
CA GLN A 273 -48.29 -5.93 38.05
C GLN A 273 -47.00 -6.65 38.42
N ILE A 274 -46.56 -6.53 39.68
CA ILE A 274 -45.26 -7.06 40.11
C ILE A 274 -45.48 -8.03 41.27
N TYR A 275 -44.89 -9.22 41.19
CA TYR A 275 -44.89 -10.22 42.27
C TYR A 275 -43.46 -10.50 42.72
N LEU A 276 -43.20 -10.44 44.03
CA LEU A 276 -41.98 -10.93 44.66
C LEU A 276 -42.35 -12.10 45.57
N ILE A 277 -41.81 -13.29 45.26
CA ILE A 277 -42.21 -14.55 45.91
C ILE A 277 -40.95 -15.27 46.40
N ASP A 278 -40.89 -15.65 47.66
CA ASP A 278 -39.72 -16.33 48.26
C ASP A 278 -38.41 -15.53 48.08
N CYS A 279 -38.49 -14.20 47.95
CA CYS A 279 -37.31 -13.35 47.72
C CYS A 279 -36.59 -12.98 49.02
N THR A 280 -35.28 -12.74 48.94
CA THR A 280 -34.51 -12.21 50.07
C THR A 280 -33.90 -10.84 49.76
N PHE A 281 -33.84 -9.97 50.77
CA PHE A 281 -33.33 -8.61 50.63
C PHE A 281 -32.17 -8.40 51.61
N SER A 282 -31.12 -7.73 51.17
CA SER A 282 -29.98 -7.37 52.02
C SER A 282 -30.35 -6.32 53.07
N LYS A 283 -29.47 -6.11 54.05
CA LYS A 283 -29.75 -5.18 55.17
C LYS A 283 -29.77 -3.72 54.72
N GLU A 284 -29.10 -3.45 53.60
CA GLU A 284 -28.91 -2.17 52.93
C GLU A 284 -30.17 -1.67 52.23
N MET A 285 -31.20 -2.51 52.06
CA MET A 285 -32.46 -2.12 51.43
C MET A 285 -33.15 -0.99 52.20
N ALA A 286 -33.49 0.09 51.49
CA ALA A 286 -34.22 1.22 52.05
C ALA A 286 -35.61 0.83 52.54
N ASP A 287 -36.11 1.56 53.53
CA ASP A 287 -37.53 1.53 53.91
C ASP A 287 -38.37 2.32 52.90
N ALA A 288 -38.50 1.76 51.69
CA ALA A 288 -39.25 2.34 50.60
C ALA A 288 -39.99 1.25 49.85
N GLU A 289 -41.33 1.31 49.87
CA GLU A 289 -42.16 0.42 49.07
C GLU A 289 -41.94 0.62 47.57
N ILE A 290 -42.35 -0.34 46.75
CA ILE A 290 -42.41 -0.11 45.29
C ILE A 290 -43.46 0.96 45.02
N TYR A 291 -43.01 2.12 44.55
CA TYR A 291 -43.81 3.35 44.51
C TYR A 291 -44.17 3.78 43.08
N HIS A 292 -45.30 4.46 42.96
CA HIS A 292 -45.70 5.10 41.71
C HIS A 292 -44.92 6.42 41.54
N VAL A 293 -44.40 6.66 40.34
CA VAL A 293 -43.87 7.96 39.93
C VAL A 293 -44.82 8.55 38.91
N SER A 294 -45.37 9.73 39.22
CA SER A 294 -46.31 10.45 38.36
C SER A 294 -45.68 10.69 36.98
N SER A 295 -46.44 10.39 35.93
CA SER A 295 -46.10 10.63 34.52
C SER A 295 -47.37 10.94 33.73
N ASP A 296 -47.24 11.28 32.43
CA ASP A 296 -48.35 11.67 31.55
C ASP A 296 -49.35 10.54 31.20
N THR A 297 -49.35 9.41 31.92
CA THR A 297 -50.29 8.30 31.71
C THR A 297 -51.06 7.95 32.96
N ASP A 298 -52.38 7.86 32.83
CA ASP A 298 -53.26 7.35 33.87
C ASP A 298 -53.02 5.86 34.14
N ILE A 299 -53.01 5.49 35.43
CA ILE A 299 -52.92 4.10 35.90
C ILE A 299 -54.33 3.50 35.89
N LYS A 300 -54.60 2.57 34.96
CA LYS A 300 -55.91 1.97 34.71
C LYS A 300 -56.34 0.98 35.78
N TRP A 301 -55.42 0.15 36.29
CA TRP A 301 -55.75 -0.99 37.16
C TRP A 301 -55.25 -0.84 38.61
N GLY A 302 -54.88 0.38 39.01
CA GLY A 302 -54.42 0.71 40.35
C GLY A 302 -53.09 0.06 40.76
N LYS A 303 -52.78 0.10 42.07
CA LYS A 303 -51.54 -0.46 42.64
C LYS A 303 -51.63 -1.99 42.72
N ARG A 304 -50.78 -2.69 41.97
CA ARG A 304 -50.78 -4.17 41.89
C ARG A 304 -49.40 -4.76 42.17
N ILE A 305 -48.95 -4.54 43.41
CA ILE A 305 -47.65 -5.01 43.90
C ILE A 305 -47.87 -6.06 44.98
N TYR A 306 -47.28 -7.24 44.78
CA TYR A 306 -47.57 -8.41 45.60
C TYR A 306 -46.31 -9.04 46.17
N TYR A 307 -46.38 -9.47 47.43
CA TYR A 307 -45.30 -10.09 48.18
C TYR A 307 -45.78 -11.39 48.81
N TYR A 308 -44.94 -12.41 48.78
CA TYR A 308 -45.19 -13.65 49.51
C TYR A 308 -43.88 -14.29 49.97
N ASN A 309 -43.76 -14.58 51.27
CA ASN A 309 -42.61 -15.22 51.90
C ASN A 309 -41.27 -14.49 51.62
N CYS A 310 -41.31 -13.17 51.49
CA CYS A 310 -40.11 -12.34 51.33
C CYS A 310 -39.44 -12.06 52.68
N LYS A 311 -38.12 -12.00 52.72
CA LYS A 311 -37.34 -11.82 53.95
C LYS A 311 -36.20 -10.82 53.77
N LYS A 312 -36.09 -9.83 54.66
CA LYS A 312 -34.91 -8.95 54.74
C LYS A 312 -33.91 -9.50 55.76
N LYS A 313 -32.62 -9.36 55.47
CA LYS A 313 -31.55 -9.56 56.46
C LYS A 313 -31.52 -8.35 57.39
N GLY A 314 -31.74 -8.54 58.69
CA GLY A 314 -31.88 -7.46 59.66
C GLY A 314 -33.33 -7.01 59.84
N ASP A 315 -33.54 -5.72 60.12
CA ASP A 315 -34.87 -5.19 60.43
C ASP A 315 -35.86 -5.37 59.27
N THR A 316 -37.08 -5.81 59.61
CA THR A 316 -38.16 -6.09 58.67
C THR A 316 -39.10 -4.91 58.56
N TYR A 317 -39.46 -4.52 57.33
CA TYR A 317 -40.43 -3.45 57.07
C TYR A 317 -41.83 -4.01 56.88
N SER A 318 -42.85 -3.25 57.30
CA SER A 318 -44.25 -3.71 57.27
C SER A 318 -44.84 -3.81 55.87
N TRP A 319 -44.32 -3.08 54.90
CA TRP A 319 -44.95 -2.91 53.58
C TRP A 319 -44.77 -4.12 52.63
N TYR A 320 -43.79 -5.01 52.85
CA TYR A 320 -43.62 -6.23 52.04
C TYR A 320 -44.15 -7.51 52.70
N LYS A 321 -45.00 -7.40 53.73
CA LYS A 321 -45.68 -8.56 54.31
C LYS A 321 -46.50 -9.31 53.24
N ASN A 322 -46.75 -10.59 53.49
CA ASN A 322 -47.60 -11.41 52.61
C ASN A 322 -48.93 -10.69 52.36
N ASN A 323 -49.22 -10.39 51.09
CA ASN A 323 -50.46 -9.74 50.68
C ASN A 323 -51.24 -10.54 49.61
N ILE A 324 -50.81 -11.79 49.40
CA ILE A 324 -51.49 -12.82 48.61
C ILE A 324 -51.46 -14.15 49.37
N ASP A 325 -52.37 -15.06 49.07
CA ASP A 325 -52.41 -16.38 49.69
C ASP A 325 -51.59 -17.44 48.92
N LYS A 326 -51.42 -18.61 49.54
CA LYS A 326 -50.69 -19.75 48.97
C LYS A 326 -51.34 -20.30 47.70
N THR A 327 -52.65 -20.16 47.52
CA THR A 327 -53.39 -20.62 46.34
C THR A 327 -53.04 -19.73 45.13
N ARG A 328 -53.04 -18.40 45.32
CA ARG A 328 -52.60 -17.44 44.31
C ARG A 328 -51.14 -17.66 43.92
N VAL A 329 -50.27 -18.00 44.87
CA VAL A 329 -48.87 -18.37 44.57
C VAL A 329 -48.75 -19.63 43.72
N LYS A 330 -49.59 -20.65 43.91
CA LYS A 330 -49.57 -21.86 43.07
C LYS A 330 -49.89 -21.55 41.61
N ASN A 331 -50.76 -20.58 41.35
CA ASN A 331 -51.16 -20.13 40.01
C ASN A 331 -50.17 -19.13 39.39
N LEU A 332 -49.02 -18.89 40.03
CA LEU A 332 -47.92 -18.08 39.52
C LEU A 332 -46.69 -18.98 39.25
N SER A 333 -46.90 -20.17 38.67
CA SER A 333 -45.79 -20.92 38.09
C SER A 333 -45.37 -20.30 36.76
N ARG A 334 -44.14 -20.57 36.31
CA ARG A 334 -43.66 -20.17 34.99
C ARG A 334 -44.68 -20.50 33.89
N ASP A 335 -45.19 -21.72 33.89
CA ASP A 335 -46.12 -22.20 32.88
C ASP A 335 -47.49 -21.50 32.96
N HIS A 336 -47.96 -21.08 34.14
CA HIS A 336 -49.20 -20.28 34.22
C HIS A 336 -49.01 -18.83 33.77
N VAL A 337 -47.81 -18.26 33.97
CA VAL A 337 -47.51 -16.87 33.61
C VAL A 337 -47.21 -16.74 32.11
N LEU A 338 -46.56 -17.75 31.52
CA LEU A 338 -46.08 -17.73 30.14
C LEU A 338 -46.83 -18.71 29.20
N GLY A 339 -47.44 -19.77 29.71
CA GLY A 339 -47.74 -21.02 28.97
C GLY A 339 -48.81 -20.95 27.87
N ASP A 340 -49.99 -20.37 28.12
CA ASP A 340 -51.04 -20.30 27.07
C ASP A 340 -50.63 -19.38 25.89
N ARG A 341 -49.60 -18.54 26.12
CA ARG A 341 -48.97 -17.68 25.11
C ARG A 341 -47.80 -18.37 24.37
N TRP A 342 -47.44 -19.59 24.80
CA TRP A 342 -46.42 -20.50 24.23
C TRP A 342 -47.11 -21.75 23.63
N ASN A 343 -47.99 -21.61 22.64
CA ASN A 343 -48.51 -22.79 21.92
C ASN A 343 -47.38 -23.49 21.14
N ASN A 344 -47.07 -24.73 21.50
CA ASN A 344 -45.85 -25.51 21.25
C ASN A 344 -44.62 -25.03 22.05
N PRO A 345 -44.41 -25.54 23.29
CA PRO A 345 -43.17 -25.27 24.00
C PRO A 345 -41.99 -25.79 23.17
N ILE A 346 -41.05 -24.91 22.83
CA ILE A 346 -39.73 -25.31 22.33
C ILE A 346 -39.17 -26.32 23.33
N PRO A 347 -38.69 -27.50 22.89
CA PRO A 347 -38.23 -28.52 23.80
C PRO A 347 -37.20 -27.95 24.78
N TYR A 348 -37.54 -28.05 26.06
CA TYR A 348 -36.65 -27.73 27.17
C TYR A 348 -35.39 -28.58 27.06
N VAL A 349 -34.28 -27.98 26.62
CA VAL A 349 -32.98 -28.65 26.54
C VAL A 349 -32.41 -28.73 27.95
N LYS A 350 -32.38 -29.95 28.53
CA LYS A 350 -31.79 -30.18 29.86
C LYS A 350 -30.29 -29.90 29.81
N SER A 351 -29.75 -29.28 30.87
CA SER A 351 -28.33 -28.88 30.96
C SER A 351 -27.31 -30.00 30.78
N ASN A 352 -27.73 -31.26 30.87
CA ASN A 352 -26.87 -32.43 30.83
C ASN A 352 -26.71 -33.03 29.41
N ASP A 353 -27.44 -32.54 28.41
CA ASP A 353 -27.49 -33.14 27.06
C ASP A 353 -26.40 -32.61 26.09
N TYR A 354 -25.48 -31.75 26.53
CA TYR A 354 -24.35 -31.29 25.72
C TYR A 354 -23.02 -31.28 26.49
N PRO A 355 -22.33 -32.43 26.62
CA PRO A 355 -20.90 -32.40 26.89
C PRO A 355 -20.20 -31.78 25.68
N LEU A 356 -19.54 -30.62 25.87
CA LEU A 356 -18.45 -30.23 24.97
C LEU A 356 -17.43 -31.37 24.99
N PRO A 357 -16.86 -31.79 23.85
CA PRO A 357 -15.95 -32.93 23.83
C PRO A 357 -14.73 -32.64 24.70
N GLY A 358 -14.73 -33.19 25.90
CA GLY A 358 -13.54 -33.49 26.67
C GLY A 358 -12.88 -34.73 26.05
N ASN A 359 -11.59 -34.63 25.77
CA ASN A 359 -10.70 -35.76 25.51
C ASN A 359 -11.04 -36.69 24.32
N ALA A 360 -11.51 -36.15 23.19
CA ALA A 360 -11.28 -36.85 21.92
C ALA A 360 -9.81 -36.64 21.53
N LYS A 361 -9.00 -37.70 21.58
CA LYS A 361 -7.66 -37.71 20.95
C LYS A 361 -7.82 -37.19 19.52
N ILE A 362 -7.24 -36.02 19.24
CA ILE A 362 -7.00 -35.58 17.87
C ILE A 362 -6.02 -36.59 17.29
N SER A 363 -6.53 -37.55 16.50
CA SER A 363 -5.69 -38.42 15.68
C SER A 363 -5.22 -37.66 14.44
N LYS A 364 -4.30 -36.73 14.69
CA LYS A 364 -3.16 -36.30 13.87
C LYS A 364 -2.71 -34.96 14.45
N THR A 365 -1.54 -34.98 15.09
CA THR A 365 -0.79 -33.75 15.42
C THR A 365 -0.86 -32.83 14.20
N PRO A 366 -1.28 -31.55 14.34
CA PRO A 366 -1.13 -30.59 13.27
C PRO A 366 0.32 -30.65 12.80
N ASN A 367 0.56 -30.66 11.48
CA ASN A 367 1.92 -30.56 10.97
C ASN A 367 2.55 -29.31 11.59
N THR A 368 3.71 -29.45 12.23
CA THR A 368 4.39 -28.34 12.91
C THR A 368 5.52 -27.83 12.02
N ASP A 369 5.71 -26.52 12.01
CA ASP A 369 6.88 -25.87 11.47
C ASP A 369 7.68 -25.28 12.65
N LYS A 370 8.89 -25.81 12.84
CA LYS A 370 9.74 -25.47 13.98
C LYS A 370 10.07 -23.98 14.05
N LYS A 371 10.30 -23.36 12.89
CA LYS A 371 10.65 -21.94 12.79
C LYS A 371 9.42 -21.09 13.10
N ALA A 372 8.24 -21.50 12.63
CA ALA A 372 6.98 -20.85 12.97
C ALA A 372 6.64 -20.97 14.47
N ASP A 373 6.89 -22.12 15.09
CA ASP A 373 6.73 -22.32 16.54
C ASP A 373 7.64 -21.37 17.33
N GLN A 374 8.90 -21.23 16.91
CA GLN A 374 9.85 -20.29 17.51
C GLN A 374 9.43 -18.82 17.32
N MET A 375 8.87 -18.47 16.16
CA MET A 375 8.30 -17.13 15.92
C MET A 375 7.12 -16.85 16.86
N ILE A 376 6.22 -17.81 17.10
CA ILE A 376 5.15 -17.65 18.10
C ILE A 376 5.73 -17.43 19.50
N ILE A 377 6.75 -18.19 19.88
CA ILE A 377 7.41 -18.02 21.20
C ILE A 377 8.03 -16.61 21.30
N ALA A 378 8.65 -16.08 20.25
CA ALA A 378 9.25 -14.75 20.27
C ALA A 378 8.25 -13.59 20.20
N GLN A 379 7.02 -13.82 19.71
CA GLN A 379 6.01 -12.76 19.57
C GLN A 379 5.67 -12.13 20.93
N ARG A 380 5.69 -10.80 21.05
CA ARG A 380 5.28 -10.11 22.28
C ARG A 380 3.76 -10.22 22.47
N SER A 381 3.29 -10.08 23.71
CA SER A 381 1.87 -10.26 24.09
C SER A 381 0.91 -9.34 23.34
N TYR A 382 1.41 -8.22 22.82
CA TYR A 382 0.66 -7.23 22.04
C TYR A 382 0.88 -7.33 20.51
N GLY A 383 1.50 -8.41 20.02
CA GLY A 383 1.48 -8.83 18.61
C GLY A 383 2.74 -8.61 17.80
N GLY A 384 3.60 -7.66 18.16
CA GLY A 384 4.85 -7.37 17.45
C GLY A 384 6.03 -8.28 17.83
N TRP A 385 7.10 -8.21 17.04
CA TRP A 385 8.35 -8.94 17.33
C TRP A 385 9.52 -7.99 17.60
N PRO A 386 10.39 -8.34 18.56
CA PRO A 386 11.67 -7.65 18.71
C PRO A 386 12.63 -8.08 17.60
N LYS A 387 13.66 -7.28 17.35
CA LYS A 387 14.75 -7.67 16.43
C LYS A 387 15.84 -8.53 17.09
N THR A 388 15.93 -8.50 18.41
CA THR A 388 16.92 -9.20 19.25
C THR A 388 16.24 -9.70 20.52
N ILE A 389 16.67 -10.84 21.06
CA ILE A 389 16.13 -11.36 22.34
C ILE A 389 16.74 -10.64 23.56
N ASP A 390 18.03 -10.28 23.53
CA ASP A 390 18.68 -9.62 24.68
C ASP A 390 18.52 -8.08 24.70
N GLY A 391 17.88 -7.52 23.68
CA GLY A 391 17.77 -6.08 23.46
C GLY A 391 19.09 -5.39 23.09
N LYS A 392 20.16 -6.15 22.78
CA LYS A 392 21.52 -5.61 22.59
C LYS A 392 22.05 -5.81 21.18
N THR A 393 22.28 -7.05 20.71
CA THR A 393 23.04 -7.22 19.44
C THR A 393 22.73 -8.44 18.58
N GLN A 394 22.29 -9.57 19.14
CA GLN A 394 22.16 -10.80 18.35
C GLN A 394 20.76 -10.94 17.73
N PRO A 395 20.66 -11.17 16.41
CA PRO A 395 19.37 -11.45 15.79
C PRO A 395 18.78 -12.74 16.36
N ILE A 396 17.46 -12.86 16.28
CA ILE A 396 16.76 -14.04 16.79
C ILE A 396 17.16 -15.27 15.95
N PRO A 397 17.71 -16.33 16.57
CA PRO A 397 18.27 -17.46 15.84
C PRO A 397 17.18 -18.47 15.47
N TYR A 398 16.25 -18.07 14.61
CA TYR A 398 15.10 -18.89 14.17
C TYR A 398 15.49 -20.17 13.42
N ASP A 399 16.71 -20.25 12.88
CA ASP A 399 17.19 -21.44 12.17
C ASP A 399 17.96 -22.42 13.09
N SER A 400 18.12 -22.07 14.38
CA SER A 400 18.81 -22.89 15.39
C SER A 400 17.83 -23.64 16.29
N ILE A 401 18.29 -24.69 16.97
CA ILE A 401 17.51 -25.36 18.02
C ILE A 401 17.60 -24.52 19.30
N TRP A 402 16.46 -24.18 19.89
CA TRP A 402 16.42 -23.46 21.17
C TRP A 402 16.43 -24.46 22.33
N SER A 403 17.30 -24.23 23.32
CA SER A 403 17.29 -25.00 24.56
C SER A 403 16.12 -24.60 25.46
N GLU A 404 15.67 -25.49 26.34
CA GLU A 404 14.57 -25.19 27.28
C GLU A 404 14.83 -23.92 28.13
N PRO A 405 16.04 -23.68 28.69
CA PRO A 405 16.31 -22.44 29.41
C PRO A 405 16.21 -21.19 28.53
N PHE A 406 16.61 -21.29 27.26
CA PHE A 406 16.50 -20.19 26.31
C PHE A 406 15.04 -19.88 26.01
N VAL A 407 14.21 -20.91 25.78
CA VAL A 407 12.76 -20.75 25.59
C VAL A 407 12.11 -20.09 26.81
N ALA A 408 12.42 -20.54 28.02
CA ALA A 408 11.91 -19.95 29.25
C ALA A 408 12.26 -18.45 29.36
N GLY A 409 13.52 -18.09 29.08
CA GLY A 409 13.94 -16.69 29.06
C GLY A 409 13.20 -15.83 28.04
N VAL A 410 12.94 -16.35 26.82
CA VAL A 410 12.15 -15.64 25.81
C VAL A 410 10.69 -15.46 26.25
N LEU A 411 10.12 -16.43 26.95
CA LEU A 411 8.74 -16.37 27.47
C LEU A 411 8.60 -15.35 28.61
N ASP A 412 9.60 -15.20 29.48
CA ASP A 412 9.60 -14.18 30.54
C ASP A 412 9.57 -12.75 29.98
N GLU A 413 10.02 -12.57 28.75
CA GLU A 413 10.08 -11.29 28.06
C GLU A 413 8.82 -10.90 27.27
N LYS A 414 7.76 -11.71 27.34
CA LYS A 414 6.55 -11.52 26.52
C LYS A 414 5.94 -10.11 26.60
N ASN A 415 6.14 -9.40 27.70
CA ASN A 415 5.59 -8.06 27.94
C ASN A 415 6.60 -6.90 27.74
N ARG A 416 7.80 -7.16 27.21
CA ARG A 416 8.77 -6.09 26.91
C ARG A 416 8.26 -5.17 25.80
N ASN A 417 8.50 -3.86 25.92
CA ASN A 417 8.11 -2.83 24.93
C ASN A 417 9.16 -2.66 23.82
N ASP A 418 9.75 -3.74 23.33
CA ASP A 418 10.89 -3.73 22.40
C ASP A 418 10.55 -4.25 20.99
N ALA A 419 9.26 -4.44 20.68
CA ALA A 419 8.85 -4.78 19.33
C ALA A 419 9.14 -3.65 18.34
N THR A 420 9.48 -4.02 17.11
CA THR A 420 10.00 -3.09 16.11
C THR A 420 9.73 -3.58 14.69
N ILE A 421 9.82 -2.64 13.75
CA ILE A 421 9.84 -2.90 12.30
C ILE A 421 11.24 -2.71 11.69
N ASP A 422 12.23 -2.39 12.54
CA ASP A 422 13.64 -2.28 12.17
C ASP A 422 14.22 -3.64 11.72
N ASN A 423 15.13 -3.62 10.73
CA ASN A 423 15.75 -4.83 10.16
C ASN A 423 14.76 -5.94 9.75
N GLY A 424 13.57 -5.54 9.27
CA GLY A 424 12.53 -6.45 8.80
C GLY A 424 11.80 -7.22 9.91
N ALA A 425 12.06 -6.93 11.19
CA ALA A 425 11.31 -7.50 12.29
C ALA A 425 9.81 -7.21 12.16
N THR A 426 8.98 -8.07 12.73
CA THR A 426 7.51 -8.10 12.62
C THR A 426 7.04 -8.46 11.21
N SER A 427 7.47 -7.75 10.17
CA SER A 427 7.05 -8.01 8.78
C SER A 427 7.52 -9.38 8.26
N ARG A 428 8.76 -9.78 8.56
CA ARG A 428 9.31 -11.10 8.21
C ARG A 428 8.54 -12.23 8.88
N GLU A 429 8.29 -12.10 10.18
CA GLU A 429 7.61 -13.11 10.97
C GLU A 429 6.16 -13.28 10.51
N ILE A 430 5.44 -12.20 10.23
CA ILE A 430 4.07 -12.27 9.68
C ILE A 430 4.05 -13.04 8.36
N ARG A 431 4.93 -12.71 7.41
CA ARG A 431 5.01 -13.40 6.11
C ARG A 431 5.25 -14.89 6.29
N TYR A 432 6.26 -15.23 7.09
CA TYR A 432 6.61 -16.63 7.34
C TYR A 432 5.47 -17.40 8.01
N LEU A 433 4.73 -16.79 8.95
CA LEU A 433 3.61 -17.42 9.62
C LEU A 433 2.42 -17.65 8.68
N PHE A 434 2.14 -16.75 7.74
CA PHE A 434 1.17 -17.00 6.68
C PHE A 434 1.59 -18.17 5.76
N GLU A 435 2.87 -18.24 5.37
CA GLU A 435 3.42 -19.36 4.57
C GLU A 435 3.34 -20.68 5.34
N ALA A 436 3.77 -20.68 6.61
CA ALA A 436 3.71 -21.83 7.49
C ALA A 436 2.27 -22.33 7.66
N TYR A 437 1.30 -21.42 7.85
CA TYR A 437 -0.12 -21.79 7.86
C TYR A 437 -0.57 -22.41 6.53
N GLN A 438 -0.19 -21.82 5.39
CA GLN A 438 -0.55 -22.37 4.08
C GLN A 438 -0.07 -23.82 3.92
N ASN A 439 1.14 -24.12 4.39
CA ASN A 439 1.78 -25.43 4.26
C ASN A 439 1.30 -26.46 5.29
N THR A 440 1.06 -26.03 6.52
CA THR A 440 0.76 -26.94 7.64
C THR A 440 -0.72 -27.04 7.97
N LYS A 441 -1.50 -26.03 7.58
CA LYS A 441 -2.88 -25.78 8.05
C LYS A 441 -3.00 -25.65 9.58
N ASN A 442 -1.90 -25.32 10.27
CA ASN A 442 -1.92 -25.10 11.72
C ASN A 442 -2.48 -23.71 12.06
N PRO A 443 -3.68 -23.62 12.67
CA PRO A 443 -4.38 -22.35 12.86
C PRO A 443 -3.63 -21.37 13.78
N ILE A 444 -2.73 -21.85 14.64
CA ILE A 444 -1.93 -21.00 15.54
C ILE A 444 -0.99 -20.08 14.73
N TYR A 445 -0.45 -20.55 13.60
CA TYR A 445 0.38 -19.71 12.73
C TYR A 445 -0.44 -18.58 12.12
N LEU A 446 -1.68 -18.86 11.68
CA LEU A 446 -2.57 -17.83 11.14
C LEU A 446 -2.95 -16.80 12.21
N GLU A 447 -3.31 -17.23 13.41
CA GLU A 447 -3.66 -16.32 14.51
C GLU A 447 -2.49 -15.42 14.90
N SER A 448 -1.29 -15.99 15.01
CA SER A 448 -0.07 -15.25 15.30
C SER A 448 0.26 -14.22 14.21
N ALA A 449 0.12 -14.60 12.93
CA ALA A 449 0.29 -13.69 11.81
C ALA A 449 -0.72 -12.52 11.86
N GLN A 450 -2.01 -12.81 12.13
CA GLN A 450 -3.07 -11.81 12.23
C GLN A 450 -2.80 -10.81 13.36
N LYS A 451 -2.39 -11.27 14.55
CA LYS A 451 -1.97 -10.40 15.66
C LYS A 451 -0.81 -9.49 15.28
N GLY A 452 0.12 -9.99 14.47
CA GLY A 452 1.20 -9.19 13.91
C GLY A 452 0.70 -8.07 12.99
N VAL A 453 -0.25 -8.37 12.11
CA VAL A 453 -0.87 -7.36 11.22
C VAL A 453 -1.66 -6.32 12.02
N GLU A 454 -2.43 -6.74 13.02
CA GLU A 454 -3.15 -5.84 13.93
C GLU A 454 -2.20 -4.92 14.70
N TYR A 455 -1.05 -5.44 15.15
CA TYR A 455 0.01 -4.63 15.75
C TYR A 455 0.53 -3.55 14.78
N LEU A 456 0.77 -3.90 13.51
CA LEU A 456 1.21 -2.95 12.50
C LEU A 456 0.15 -1.87 12.23
N ILE A 457 -1.14 -2.22 12.19
CA ILE A 457 -2.23 -1.26 12.05
C ILE A 457 -2.28 -0.31 13.26
N LYS A 458 -2.11 -0.85 14.47
CA LYS A 458 -2.16 -0.08 15.72
C LYS A 458 -0.99 0.91 15.87
N MET A 459 0.20 0.57 15.38
CA MET A 459 1.37 1.46 15.48
C MET A 459 1.36 2.61 14.47
N GLN A 460 0.52 2.53 13.42
CA GLN A 460 0.47 3.57 12.39
C GLN A 460 -0.06 4.89 12.96
N TYR A 461 0.66 5.99 12.75
CA TYR A 461 0.19 7.31 13.14
C TYR A 461 -1.06 7.72 12.34
N PRO A 462 -1.92 8.61 12.88
CA PRO A 462 -3.03 9.18 12.12
C PRO A 462 -2.61 9.85 10.81
N SER A 463 -1.39 10.39 10.76
CA SER A 463 -0.77 10.97 9.56
C SER A 463 -0.39 9.94 8.50
N GLY A 464 -0.30 8.65 8.86
CA GLY A 464 0.02 7.52 7.99
C GLY A 464 1.45 6.98 8.13
N GLY A 465 2.33 7.68 8.84
CA GLY A 465 3.70 7.23 9.08
C GLY A 465 3.79 6.12 10.13
N PHE A 466 4.89 5.38 10.10
CA PHE A 466 5.16 4.30 11.06
C PHE A 466 6.38 4.65 11.92
N PRO A 467 6.29 4.55 13.26
CA PRO A 467 7.45 4.64 14.13
C PRO A 467 8.38 3.43 13.94
N GLN A 468 9.63 3.54 14.36
CA GLN A 468 10.56 2.40 14.32
C GLN A 468 10.20 1.34 15.37
N PHE A 469 9.79 1.77 16.56
CA PHE A 469 9.38 0.89 17.67
C PHE A 469 7.97 1.25 18.13
N TYR A 470 7.24 0.28 18.67
CA TYR A 470 5.96 0.51 19.32
C TYR A 470 5.71 -0.58 20.38
N PRO A 471 5.29 -0.24 21.62
CA PRO A 471 4.85 1.09 22.08
C PRO A 471 5.98 2.03 22.56
N ASP A 472 7.25 1.65 22.48
CA ASP A 472 8.37 2.53 22.86
C ASP A 472 8.57 3.67 21.86
N THR A 473 8.28 4.89 22.31
CA THR A 473 8.40 6.13 21.52
C THR A 473 9.61 6.98 21.90
N SER A 474 10.58 6.41 22.62
CA SER A 474 11.73 7.18 23.11
C SER A 474 12.67 7.65 22.00
N GLY A 475 13.14 8.90 22.11
CA GLY A 475 14.14 9.48 21.22
C GLY A 475 13.72 9.46 19.74
N TYR A 476 14.56 8.89 18.89
CA TYR A 476 14.29 8.80 17.45
C TYR A 476 13.31 7.67 17.07
N ARG A 477 12.95 6.78 18.02
CA ARG A 477 12.10 5.61 17.75
C ARG A 477 10.67 5.99 17.34
N GLN A 478 10.22 7.18 17.73
CA GLN A 478 8.93 7.77 17.35
C GLN A 478 8.90 8.41 15.95
N HIS A 479 10.05 8.58 15.29
CA HIS A 479 10.07 9.21 13.97
C HIS A 479 9.41 8.31 12.92
N ILE A 480 8.84 8.93 11.88
CA ILE A 480 8.40 8.19 10.69
C ILE A 480 9.66 7.61 10.04
N THR A 481 9.79 6.29 10.06
CA THR A 481 11.08 5.64 9.81
C THR A 481 11.08 4.87 8.49
N TYR A 482 11.80 5.39 7.50
CA TYR A 482 12.14 4.67 6.28
C TYR A 482 13.45 3.90 6.42
N ASN A 483 14.34 4.29 7.34
CA ASN A 483 15.62 3.67 7.60
C ASN A 483 15.54 2.14 7.65
N ASP A 484 16.49 1.48 6.98
CA ASP A 484 16.56 0.02 6.82
C ASP A 484 15.24 -0.56 6.25
N ASN A 485 14.60 0.21 5.35
CA ASN A 485 13.31 -0.05 4.72
C ASN A 485 12.16 -0.34 5.69
N ALA A 486 12.24 0.10 6.95
CA ALA A 486 11.30 -0.26 8.02
C ALA A 486 9.83 -0.05 7.61
N MET A 487 9.43 1.19 7.31
CA MET A 487 8.08 1.49 6.83
C MET A 487 7.77 0.80 5.48
N ILE A 488 8.73 0.71 4.56
CA ILE A 488 8.48 0.15 3.22
C ILE A 488 8.23 -1.36 3.28
N ASN A 489 8.86 -2.10 4.19
CA ASN A 489 8.56 -3.51 4.42
C ASN A 489 7.13 -3.73 4.92
N VAL A 490 6.66 -2.86 5.82
CA VAL A 490 5.26 -2.86 6.30
C VAL A 490 4.30 -2.56 5.15
N MET A 491 4.60 -1.54 4.34
CA MET A 491 3.77 -1.16 3.19
C MET A 491 3.70 -2.28 2.14
N ASN A 492 4.82 -2.93 1.82
CA ASN A 492 4.81 -4.09 0.92
C ASN A 492 3.98 -5.24 1.49
N LEU A 493 4.12 -5.56 2.78
CA LEU A 493 3.33 -6.60 3.44
C LEU A 493 1.83 -6.30 3.38
N MET A 494 1.42 -5.08 3.73
CA MET A 494 0.01 -4.68 3.65
C MET A 494 -0.50 -4.74 2.20
N SER A 495 0.32 -4.34 1.21
CA SER A 495 -0.04 -4.44 -0.20
C SER A 495 -0.26 -5.89 -0.64
N ASP A 496 0.58 -6.82 -0.21
CA ASP A 496 0.43 -8.23 -0.56
C ASP A 496 -0.79 -8.86 0.14
N ILE A 497 -1.07 -8.46 1.38
CA ILE A 497 -2.31 -8.85 2.09
C ILE A 497 -3.55 -8.38 1.33
N VAL A 498 -3.58 -7.12 0.88
CA VAL A 498 -4.72 -6.54 0.15
C VAL A 498 -4.93 -7.20 -1.21
N LYS A 499 -3.84 -7.59 -1.90
CA LYS A 499 -3.95 -8.38 -3.14
C LYS A 499 -4.64 -9.73 -2.91
N GLY A 500 -4.57 -10.27 -1.70
CA GLY A 500 -5.27 -11.52 -1.32
C GLY A 500 -4.73 -12.77 -2.00
N GLU A 501 -3.53 -12.69 -2.58
CA GLU A 501 -2.83 -13.84 -3.19
C GLU A 501 -2.15 -14.70 -2.12
N ALA A 502 -1.78 -15.94 -2.48
CA ALA A 502 -1.03 -16.80 -1.57
C ALA A 502 0.27 -16.12 -1.09
N PRO A 503 0.61 -16.18 0.21
CA PRO A 503 0.00 -16.97 1.28
C PRO A 503 -1.18 -16.29 2.04
N PHE A 504 -1.62 -15.12 1.62
CA PHE A 504 -2.57 -14.25 2.34
C PHE A 504 -4.05 -14.52 2.06
N VAL A 505 -4.39 -15.56 1.28
CA VAL A 505 -5.76 -15.92 0.86
C VAL A 505 -6.75 -16.04 2.03
N ASN A 506 -6.25 -16.42 3.22
CA ASN A 506 -7.07 -16.63 4.41
C ASN A 506 -7.10 -15.40 5.34
N THR A 507 -6.73 -14.22 4.84
CA THR A 507 -6.84 -12.99 5.62
C THR A 507 -8.32 -12.58 5.76
N PRO A 508 -8.80 -12.28 6.97
CA PRO A 508 -10.16 -11.77 7.18
C PRO A 508 -10.43 -10.49 6.38
N LYS A 509 -11.65 -10.35 5.84
CA LYS A 509 -12.01 -9.20 4.99
C LYS A 509 -11.89 -7.85 5.71
N ASN A 510 -12.23 -7.79 7.00
CA ASN A 510 -12.05 -6.59 7.81
C ASN A 510 -10.56 -6.23 7.93
N LEU A 511 -9.70 -7.22 8.19
CA LEU A 511 -8.25 -7.01 8.30
C LEU A 511 -7.62 -6.60 6.96
N MET A 512 -8.10 -7.15 5.84
CA MET A 512 -7.74 -6.67 4.50
C MET A 512 -8.16 -5.21 4.29
N SER A 513 -9.37 -4.84 4.72
CA SER A 513 -9.88 -3.46 4.61
C SER A 513 -9.08 -2.48 5.47
N ASP A 514 -8.65 -2.90 6.66
CA ASP A 514 -7.79 -2.09 7.53
C ASP A 514 -6.38 -1.92 6.93
N CYS A 515 -5.82 -2.98 6.33
CA CYS A 515 -4.58 -2.89 5.55
C CYS A 515 -4.71 -1.94 4.36
N GLU A 516 -5.84 -1.96 3.64
CA GLU A 516 -6.10 -1.03 2.53
C GLU A 516 -6.16 0.43 3.02
N LEU A 517 -6.85 0.68 4.14
CA LEU A 517 -6.89 2.00 4.76
C LEU A 517 -5.49 2.45 5.22
N ALA A 518 -4.72 1.55 5.82
CA ALA A 518 -3.35 1.82 6.26
C ALA A 518 -2.43 2.15 5.08
N LEU A 519 -2.52 1.40 3.97
CA LEU A 519 -1.80 1.70 2.73
C LEU A 519 -2.13 3.09 2.19
N LYS A 520 -3.42 3.47 2.17
CA LYS A 520 -3.84 4.79 1.70
C LYS A 520 -3.21 5.92 2.51
N LYS A 521 -3.17 5.77 3.84
CA LYS A 521 -2.50 6.74 4.74
C LYS A 521 -0.98 6.73 4.55
N GLY A 522 -0.37 5.55 4.46
CA GLY A 522 1.07 5.37 4.25
C GLY A 522 1.56 5.99 2.93
N LEU A 523 0.78 5.84 1.86
CA LEU A 523 1.08 6.47 0.57
C LEU A 523 0.97 8.00 0.65
N ALA A 524 -0.05 8.52 1.34
CA ALA A 524 -0.21 9.96 1.51
C ALA A 524 0.99 10.59 2.24
N ILE A 525 1.50 9.93 3.29
CA ILE A 525 2.65 10.45 4.02
C ILE A 525 3.95 10.33 3.21
N ILE A 526 4.15 9.27 2.42
CA ILE A 526 5.31 9.13 1.51
C ILE A 526 5.36 10.31 0.53
N LEU A 527 4.24 10.66 -0.10
CA LEU A 527 4.20 11.79 -1.02
C LEU A 527 4.43 13.13 -0.30
N LYS A 528 3.94 13.26 0.93
CA LYS A 528 4.08 14.48 1.74
C LYS A 528 5.50 14.71 2.24
N THR A 529 6.26 13.65 2.52
CA THR A 529 7.63 13.74 3.04
C THR A 529 8.68 13.83 1.93
N GLN A 530 8.31 13.70 0.66
CA GLN A 530 9.26 13.89 -0.45
C GLN A 530 9.86 15.30 -0.39
N ILE A 531 11.18 15.39 -0.36
CA ILE A 531 11.86 16.67 -0.12
C ILE A 531 11.69 17.55 -1.36
N ILE A 532 11.30 18.80 -1.15
CA ILE A 532 11.20 19.82 -2.19
C ILE A 532 12.36 20.79 -2.01
N LYS A 533 13.19 20.93 -3.05
CA LYS A 533 14.31 21.88 -3.11
C LYS A 533 14.13 22.77 -4.34
N ASP A 534 14.13 24.08 -4.14
CA ASP A 534 13.93 25.09 -5.20
C ASP A 534 12.68 24.83 -6.07
N GLY A 535 11.58 24.43 -5.43
CA GLY A 535 10.31 24.11 -6.10
C GLY A 535 10.29 22.76 -6.85
N LYS A 536 11.39 21.99 -6.82
CA LYS A 536 11.48 20.67 -7.45
C LYS A 536 11.43 19.55 -6.41
N LYS A 537 10.64 18.52 -6.69
CA LYS A 537 10.65 17.26 -5.91
C LYS A 537 11.99 16.55 -6.12
N THR A 538 12.48 15.94 -5.06
CA THR A 538 13.77 15.22 -5.04
C THR A 538 13.54 13.80 -4.49
N ILE A 539 14.40 13.33 -3.58
CA ILE A 539 14.25 12.04 -2.89
C ILE A 539 13.86 12.24 -1.41
N TRP A 540 13.97 11.20 -0.58
CA TRP A 540 13.56 11.19 0.81
C TRP A 540 14.75 11.11 1.77
N ALA A 541 14.53 11.52 3.02
CA ALA A 541 15.41 11.24 4.15
C ALA A 541 15.10 9.86 4.76
N ALA A 542 16.03 9.35 5.56
CA ALA A 542 15.87 8.06 6.24
C ALA A 542 14.78 8.09 7.32
N GLN A 543 14.52 9.25 7.93
CA GLN A 543 13.43 9.42 8.88
C GLN A 543 12.98 10.87 8.99
N TYR A 544 11.75 11.05 9.46
CA TYR A 544 11.09 12.34 9.59
C TYR A 544 10.45 12.49 10.95
N ASP A 545 10.45 13.70 11.48
CA ASP A 545 9.66 14.00 12.67
C ASP A 545 8.16 13.73 12.41
N HIS A 546 7.51 13.03 13.34
CA HIS A 546 6.16 12.49 13.12
C HIS A 546 5.06 13.55 13.14
N ASN A 547 5.37 14.76 13.61
CA ASN A 547 4.43 15.88 13.68
C ASN A 547 4.68 16.91 12.58
N THR A 548 5.95 17.28 12.36
CA THR A 548 6.34 18.35 11.43
C THR A 548 6.65 17.84 10.02
N PHE A 549 6.94 16.54 9.86
CA PHE A 549 7.30 15.90 8.59
C PHE A 549 8.60 16.44 7.97
N VAL A 550 9.47 17.03 8.79
CA VAL A 550 10.81 17.50 8.41
C VAL A 550 11.83 16.37 8.62
N PRO A 551 12.85 16.21 7.74
CA PRO A 551 13.95 15.27 7.95
C PRO A 551 14.53 15.36 9.37
N ALA A 552 14.66 14.22 10.04
CA ALA A 552 15.04 14.16 11.45
C ALA A 552 16.30 13.31 11.67
N LYS A 553 17.01 13.62 12.76
CA LYS A 553 18.17 12.85 13.21
C LYS A 553 17.72 11.53 13.84
N ALA A 554 18.45 10.44 13.59
CA ALA A 554 18.30 9.19 14.32
C ALA A 554 19.45 9.01 15.32
N ARG A 555 20.39 8.11 15.01
CA ARG A 555 21.62 7.92 15.79
C ARG A 555 22.58 9.09 15.53
N ALA A 556 23.65 9.18 16.34
CA ALA A 556 24.63 10.27 16.21
C ALA A 556 25.14 10.43 14.77
N TYR A 557 25.35 9.30 14.08
CA TYR A 557 25.85 9.19 12.71
C TYR A 557 24.78 9.17 11.61
N GLU A 558 23.51 9.44 11.94
CA GLU A 558 22.38 9.44 10.99
C GLU A 558 21.66 10.79 11.06
N LEU A 559 22.27 11.79 10.41
CA LEU A 559 21.82 13.18 10.41
C LEU A 559 20.72 13.41 9.36
N PRO A 560 19.90 14.49 9.50
CA PRO A 560 18.95 14.92 8.47
C PRO A 560 19.66 15.12 7.12
N SER A 561 19.30 14.31 6.14
CA SER A 561 20.01 14.22 4.86
C SER A 561 19.13 13.56 3.80
N TYR A 562 19.51 13.70 2.53
CA TYR A 562 18.97 12.84 1.48
C TYR A 562 19.50 11.42 1.68
N ALA A 563 18.62 10.41 1.70
CA ALA A 563 18.97 9.02 1.96
C ALA A 563 18.71 8.14 0.73
N THR A 564 19.76 7.82 -0.03
CA THR A 564 19.63 7.14 -1.33
C THR A 564 19.15 5.70 -1.22
N SER A 565 19.69 4.93 -0.27
CA SER A 565 19.31 3.53 -0.04
C SER A 565 17.80 3.40 0.23
N GLU A 566 17.29 4.21 1.16
CA GLU A 566 15.87 4.16 1.55
C GLU A 566 14.98 4.71 0.43
N SER A 567 15.43 5.76 -0.25
CA SER A 567 14.72 6.34 -1.40
C SER A 567 14.57 5.35 -2.56
N ALA A 568 15.59 4.53 -2.83
CA ALA A 568 15.50 3.49 -3.84
C ALA A 568 14.38 2.48 -3.54
N ALA A 569 14.18 2.12 -2.27
CA ALA A 569 13.10 1.23 -1.86
C ALA A 569 11.72 1.90 -1.93
N ILE A 570 11.62 3.18 -1.54
CA ILE A 570 10.40 3.98 -1.70
C ILE A 570 9.99 4.02 -3.18
N ILE A 571 10.92 4.34 -4.08
CA ILE A 571 10.65 4.39 -5.53
C ILE A 571 10.20 3.02 -6.05
N LYS A 572 10.86 1.93 -5.66
CA LYS A 572 10.47 0.57 -6.05
C LYS A 572 9.05 0.22 -5.56
N PHE A 573 8.69 0.61 -4.34
CA PHE A 573 7.32 0.46 -3.83
C PHE A 573 6.32 1.23 -4.69
N LEU A 574 6.57 2.51 -4.97
CA LEU A 574 5.69 3.35 -5.77
C LEU A 574 5.53 2.85 -7.22
N ILE A 575 6.61 2.35 -7.82
CA ILE A 575 6.62 1.76 -9.17
C ILE A 575 5.72 0.51 -9.24
N ASN A 576 5.65 -0.27 -8.16
CA ASN A 576 4.87 -1.50 -8.11
C ASN A 576 3.36 -1.26 -7.92
N LEU A 577 2.92 -0.02 -7.71
CA LEU A 577 1.51 0.32 -7.64
C LEU A 577 0.85 0.20 -9.02
N GLU A 578 -0.30 -0.45 -9.08
CA GLU A 578 -1.09 -0.51 -10.31
C GLU A 578 -1.74 0.84 -10.61
N ALA A 579 -1.77 1.21 -11.89
CA ALA A 579 -2.39 2.44 -12.41
C ALA A 579 -2.07 3.70 -11.56
N PRO A 580 -0.77 4.05 -11.39
CA PRO A 580 -0.37 5.13 -10.49
C PRO A 580 -0.96 6.47 -10.93
N ARG A 581 -1.52 7.21 -9.95
CA ARG A 581 -2.07 8.55 -10.16
C ARG A 581 -0.99 9.53 -10.65
N PRO A 582 -1.34 10.62 -11.36
CA PRO A 582 -0.36 11.58 -11.90
C PRO A 582 0.66 12.09 -10.87
N GLU A 583 0.20 12.38 -9.65
CA GLU A 583 1.07 12.83 -8.54
C GLU A 583 2.15 11.81 -8.16
N ILE A 584 1.81 10.51 -8.21
CA ILE A 584 2.73 9.40 -7.93
C ILE A 584 3.72 9.26 -9.09
N LYS A 585 3.25 9.40 -10.33
CA LYS A 585 4.13 9.36 -11.51
C LYS A 585 5.16 10.48 -11.44
N ASP A 586 4.73 11.71 -11.19
CA ASP A 586 5.62 12.86 -11.03
C ASP A 586 6.59 12.68 -9.85
N ALA A 587 6.14 12.14 -8.72
CA ALA A 587 7.02 11.81 -7.59
C ALA A 587 8.12 10.80 -7.98
N ILE A 588 7.78 9.73 -8.71
CA ILE A 588 8.74 8.73 -9.19
C ILE A 588 9.74 9.34 -10.17
N ILE A 589 9.24 10.04 -11.20
CA ILE A 589 10.07 10.64 -12.27
C ILE A 589 11.09 11.59 -11.66
N GLN A 590 10.63 12.53 -10.83
CA GLN A 590 11.49 13.54 -10.21
C GLN A 590 12.51 12.92 -9.24
N ALA A 591 12.12 11.88 -8.50
CA ALA A 591 13.05 11.16 -7.63
C ALA A 591 14.15 10.43 -8.41
N VAL A 592 13.80 9.75 -9.51
CA VAL A 592 14.79 9.05 -10.36
C VAL A 592 15.71 10.05 -11.05
N HIS A 593 15.19 11.20 -11.48
CA HIS A 593 16.00 12.28 -12.05
C HIS A 593 17.04 12.79 -11.06
N PHE A 594 16.60 13.05 -9.84
CA PHE A 594 17.51 13.47 -8.78
C PHE A 594 18.59 12.41 -8.50
N LEU A 595 18.26 11.11 -8.56
CA LEU A 595 19.26 10.04 -8.44
C LEU A 595 20.31 10.05 -9.56
N TYR A 596 19.94 10.42 -10.79
CA TYR A 596 20.90 10.62 -11.87
C TYR A 596 21.81 11.83 -11.65
N GLU A 597 21.32 12.88 -11.01
CA GLU A 597 22.09 14.10 -10.73
C GLU A 597 23.19 13.86 -9.68
N ILE A 598 22.88 13.08 -8.63
CA ILE A 598 23.79 12.87 -7.48
C ILE A 598 24.66 11.61 -7.58
N GLN A 599 24.56 10.86 -8.69
CA GLN A 599 25.34 9.63 -8.87
C GLN A 599 26.84 9.93 -8.97
N ILE A 600 27.65 9.04 -8.41
CA ILE A 600 29.11 9.09 -8.46
C ILE A 600 29.55 8.18 -9.59
N LEU A 601 30.12 8.77 -10.65
CA LEU A 601 30.63 8.05 -11.80
C LEU A 601 32.13 7.88 -11.69
N GLY A 602 32.66 6.78 -12.23
CA GLY A 602 34.10 6.56 -12.33
C GLY A 602 34.77 6.09 -11.04
N LEU A 603 34.01 5.72 -10.01
CA LEU A 603 34.52 5.26 -8.72
C LEU A 603 33.88 3.91 -8.36
N ASP A 604 34.72 2.93 -8.00
CA ASP A 604 34.29 1.61 -7.56
C ASP A 604 34.49 1.45 -6.05
N TYR A 605 33.53 0.81 -5.38
CA TYR A 605 33.54 0.58 -3.94
C TYR A 605 33.50 -0.91 -3.64
N SER A 606 34.50 -1.39 -2.90
CA SER A 606 34.55 -2.77 -2.41
C SER A 606 35.08 -2.86 -0.99
N LEU A 607 34.80 -3.99 -0.35
CA LEU A 607 35.28 -4.32 0.99
C LEU A 607 36.28 -5.46 0.89
N ASN A 608 37.46 -5.29 1.47
CA ASN A 608 38.38 -6.40 1.67
C ASN A 608 37.90 -7.28 2.83
N ILE A 609 37.81 -8.58 2.60
CA ILE A 609 37.32 -9.57 3.56
C ILE A 609 38.44 -10.59 3.78
N ASP A 610 38.84 -10.75 5.03
CA ASP A 610 39.82 -11.76 5.42
C ASP A 610 39.27 -13.18 5.12
N PRO A 611 39.95 -14.00 4.30
CA PRO A 611 39.42 -15.30 3.87
C PRO A 611 39.22 -16.31 5.00
N GLY A 612 39.96 -16.20 6.10
CA GLY A 612 39.87 -17.13 7.22
C GLY A 612 38.75 -16.73 8.19
N THR A 613 38.77 -15.49 8.64
CA THR A 613 37.87 -14.96 9.69
C THR A 613 36.57 -14.38 9.14
N HIS A 614 36.48 -14.17 7.83
CA HIS A 614 35.35 -13.51 7.15
C HIS A 614 35.06 -12.09 7.67
N LYS A 615 36.03 -11.48 8.36
CA LYS A 615 35.90 -10.11 8.86
C LYS A 615 36.30 -9.11 7.80
N LYS A 616 35.56 -8.00 7.73
CA LYS A 616 35.90 -6.83 6.90
C LYS A 616 37.14 -6.17 7.50
N THR A 617 38.16 -5.94 6.67
CA THR A 617 39.45 -5.38 7.13
C THR A 617 39.67 -3.96 6.61
N GLU A 618 39.18 -3.66 5.41
CA GLU A 618 39.46 -2.40 4.71
C GLU A 618 38.38 -2.05 3.68
N ILE A 619 38.22 -0.74 3.43
CA ILE A 619 37.42 -0.20 2.32
C ILE A 619 38.36 0.16 1.19
N LEU A 620 38.03 -0.29 -0.02
CA LEU A 620 38.73 0.05 -1.24
C LEU A 620 37.83 0.95 -2.08
N LEU A 621 38.29 2.18 -2.31
CA LEU A 621 37.71 3.11 -3.28
C LEU A 621 38.72 3.27 -4.41
N THR A 622 38.38 2.76 -5.59
CA THR A 622 39.29 2.74 -6.74
C THR A 622 38.69 3.48 -7.92
N GLU A 623 39.46 4.36 -8.54
CA GLU A 623 39.05 5.00 -9.78
C GLU A 623 38.92 3.95 -10.89
N ASN A 624 37.76 3.92 -11.52
CA ASN A 624 37.45 3.04 -12.64
C ASN A 624 36.40 3.72 -13.52
N LYS A 625 36.82 4.24 -14.68
CA LYS A 625 35.93 4.95 -15.63
C LYS A 625 34.77 4.10 -16.16
N MET A 626 34.86 2.77 -16.06
CA MET A 626 33.81 1.83 -16.45
C MET A 626 33.00 1.29 -15.27
N ALA A 627 33.23 1.80 -14.05
CA ALA A 627 32.45 1.42 -12.88
C ALA A 627 30.97 1.77 -13.08
N LYS A 628 30.11 0.94 -12.51
CA LYS A 628 28.69 1.23 -12.41
C LYS A 628 28.46 2.50 -11.59
N PRO A 629 27.37 3.23 -11.83
CA PRO A 629 26.99 4.34 -10.98
C PRO A 629 26.96 3.94 -9.50
N LEU A 630 27.65 4.72 -8.67
CA LEU A 630 27.73 4.54 -7.22
C LEU A 630 26.96 5.66 -6.52
N TRP A 631 26.42 5.40 -5.33
CA TRP A 631 25.81 6.45 -4.50
C TRP A 631 26.35 6.39 -3.08
N ALA A 632 26.56 7.55 -2.47
CA ALA A 632 26.69 7.64 -1.02
C ALA A 632 25.33 7.39 -0.37
N ARG A 633 25.30 6.85 0.85
CA ARG A 633 24.04 6.61 1.57
C ARG A 633 23.35 7.93 1.90
N PHE A 634 24.13 8.94 2.27
CA PHE A 634 23.65 10.24 2.72
C PHE A 634 24.29 11.39 1.94
N TYR A 635 23.48 12.38 1.57
CA TYR A 635 23.93 13.63 0.96
C TYR A 635 23.39 14.82 1.75
N ASP A 636 24.19 15.87 1.85
CA ASP A 636 23.82 17.12 2.53
C ASP A 636 22.60 17.78 1.86
N LEU A 637 21.66 18.27 2.66
CA LEU A 637 20.43 18.88 2.16
C LEU A 637 20.70 20.19 1.36
N ASN A 638 21.78 20.90 1.69
CA ASN A 638 22.13 22.17 1.09
C ASN A 638 23.12 22.00 -0.06
N THR A 639 24.23 21.30 0.15
CA THR A 639 25.33 21.25 -0.83
C THR A 639 25.19 20.14 -1.87
N LEU A 640 24.35 19.12 -1.62
CA LEU A 640 24.27 17.90 -2.44
C LEU A 640 25.57 17.09 -2.49
N GLU A 641 26.49 17.31 -1.56
CA GLU A 641 27.71 16.52 -1.45
C GLU A 641 27.49 15.27 -0.58
N PRO A 642 28.20 14.16 -0.87
CA PRO A 642 28.26 13.02 0.05
C PRO A 642 28.69 13.42 1.45
N ILE A 643 28.01 12.89 2.47
CA ILE A 643 28.36 13.11 3.87
C ILE A 643 28.57 11.81 4.64
N PHE A 644 29.54 11.83 5.55
CA PHE A 644 29.90 10.75 6.46
C PHE A 644 29.84 11.25 7.89
N CYS A 645 29.58 10.38 8.85
CA CYS A 645 29.48 10.81 10.24
C CYS A 645 29.94 9.70 11.21
N GLY A 646 30.79 10.09 12.17
CA GLY A 646 31.27 9.22 13.22
C GLY A 646 30.35 9.18 14.44
N ARG A 647 30.80 8.58 15.54
CA ARG A 647 30.04 8.59 16.80
C ARG A 647 29.99 9.97 17.45
N ASP A 648 30.89 10.86 17.06
CA ASP A 648 30.93 12.28 17.45
C ASP A 648 29.72 13.09 16.92
N GLY A 649 29.02 12.60 15.90
CA GLY A 649 27.88 13.27 15.30
C GLY A 649 28.25 14.47 14.42
N ILE A 650 29.49 14.55 13.96
CA ILE A 650 30.00 15.64 13.12
C ILE A 650 30.08 15.19 11.66
N ILE A 651 29.57 16.03 10.74
CA ILE A 651 29.66 15.81 9.30
C ILE A 651 31.13 15.82 8.85
N LYS A 652 31.48 14.80 8.06
CA LYS A 652 32.76 14.63 7.35
C LYS A 652 32.47 14.45 5.86
N HIS A 653 33.44 14.77 5.01
CA HIS A 653 33.29 14.72 3.54
C HIS A 653 34.08 13.58 2.91
N SER A 654 34.82 12.81 3.72
CA SER A 654 35.45 11.56 3.34
C SER A 654 35.17 10.47 4.37
N ILE A 655 34.91 9.26 3.87
CA ILE A 655 34.71 8.06 4.70
C ILE A 655 35.97 7.72 5.52
N PHE A 656 37.14 8.19 5.12
CA PHE A 656 38.39 7.93 5.86
C PHE A 656 38.57 8.85 7.07
N GLU A 657 37.71 9.87 7.24
CA GLU A 657 37.73 10.80 8.37
C GLU A 657 36.93 10.30 9.60
N ILE A 658 36.16 9.22 9.45
CA ILE A 658 35.38 8.61 10.55
C ILE A 658 36.11 7.39 11.13
N GLU A 659 35.69 6.91 12.30
CA GLU A 659 36.38 5.82 12.99
C GLU A 659 36.28 4.49 12.20
N LYS A 660 37.35 3.69 12.19
CA LYS A 660 37.42 2.44 11.39
C LYS A 660 36.30 1.44 11.69
N GLU A 661 35.79 1.43 12.92
CA GLU A 661 34.60 0.65 13.32
C GLU A 661 33.32 1.09 12.58
N ARG A 662 33.13 2.39 12.36
CA ARG A 662 31.99 2.94 11.61
C ARG A 662 32.18 2.85 10.10
N GLN A 663 33.42 2.94 9.61
CA GLN A 663 33.75 2.67 8.21
C GLN A 663 33.30 1.25 7.82
N LEU A 664 33.77 0.25 8.56
CA LEU A 664 33.58 -1.17 8.21
C LEU A 664 32.23 -1.73 8.67
N GLY A 665 31.66 -1.16 9.73
CA GLY A 665 30.42 -1.61 10.36
C GLY A 665 29.13 -1.05 9.76
N TYR A 666 29.22 -0.08 8.84
CA TYR A 666 28.06 0.58 8.26
C TYR A 666 28.23 0.81 6.76
N ALA A 667 27.15 0.64 5.99
CA ALA A 667 27.20 0.82 4.53
C ALA A 667 27.04 2.30 4.17
N TRP A 668 28.14 2.96 3.86
CA TRP A 668 28.16 4.37 3.46
C TRP A 668 28.08 4.59 1.96
N TYR A 669 28.43 3.58 1.17
CA TYR A 669 28.34 3.56 -0.29
C TYR A 669 27.60 2.31 -0.74
N GLY A 670 26.91 2.41 -1.88
CA GLY A 670 26.22 1.27 -2.43
C GLY A 670 25.63 1.49 -3.83
N TYR A 671 25.34 0.37 -4.48
CA TYR A 671 24.73 0.30 -5.81
C TYR A 671 23.20 0.12 -5.72
N TRP A 672 22.56 0.66 -4.68
CA TRP A 672 21.14 0.40 -4.37
C TRP A 672 20.18 0.76 -5.51
N CYS A 673 20.59 1.74 -6.34
CA CYS A 673 19.82 2.29 -7.45
C CYS A 673 20.14 1.62 -8.80
N ASP A 674 21.16 0.75 -8.90
CA ASP A 674 21.65 0.17 -10.16
C ASP A 674 20.51 -0.50 -10.95
N ASP A 675 19.85 -1.51 -10.36
CA ASP A 675 18.75 -2.21 -11.03
C ASP A 675 17.49 -1.34 -11.18
N LEU A 676 17.29 -0.38 -10.26
CA LEU A 676 16.19 0.58 -10.36
C LEU A 676 16.31 1.42 -11.64
N ILE A 677 17.50 1.96 -11.87
CA ILE A 677 17.80 2.88 -12.97
C ILE A 677 17.98 2.12 -14.29
N GLU A 678 18.71 1.01 -14.29
CA GLU A 678 19.01 0.28 -15.53
C GLU A 678 17.81 -0.52 -16.06
N LYS A 679 16.94 -1.04 -15.18
CA LYS A 679 15.92 -2.03 -15.57
C LYS A 679 14.51 -1.68 -15.14
N ILE A 680 14.29 -1.40 -13.85
CA ILE A 680 12.93 -1.28 -13.29
C ILE A 680 12.23 -0.02 -13.81
N TYR A 681 12.86 1.15 -13.65
CA TYR A 681 12.29 2.42 -14.05
C TYR A 681 12.06 2.51 -15.57
N PRO A 682 13.01 2.15 -16.47
CA PRO A 682 12.75 2.17 -17.91
C PRO A 682 11.54 1.34 -18.33
N ARG A 683 11.32 0.16 -17.72
CA ARG A 683 10.15 -0.70 -17.98
C ARG A 683 8.85 -0.06 -17.48
N TRP A 684 8.85 0.43 -16.24
CA TRP A 684 7.68 1.09 -15.66
C TRP A 684 7.31 2.36 -16.43
N HIS A 685 8.31 3.17 -16.77
CA HIS A 685 8.16 4.39 -17.56
C HIS A 685 7.56 4.05 -18.92
N LYS A 686 8.10 3.06 -19.65
CA LYS A 686 7.54 2.59 -20.93
C LYS A 686 6.07 2.13 -20.78
N LYS A 687 5.67 1.56 -19.64
CA LYS A 687 4.31 1.07 -19.42
C LYS A 687 3.32 2.18 -19.07
N TYR A 688 3.67 3.11 -18.19
CA TYR A 688 2.72 4.04 -17.57
C TYR A 688 2.89 5.49 -17.96
N VAL A 689 4.07 5.86 -18.47
CA VAL A 689 4.31 7.14 -19.11
C VAL A 689 4.27 6.95 -20.63
N GLY A 690 4.80 5.82 -21.11
CA GLY A 690 4.73 5.40 -22.51
C GLY A 690 5.60 6.23 -23.41
N LEU A 691 6.11 5.62 -24.48
CA LEU A 691 6.47 6.43 -25.63
C LEU A 691 5.15 6.85 -26.30
N ILE A 692 4.97 8.13 -26.61
CA ILE A 692 4.00 8.61 -27.57
C ILE A 692 4.29 7.81 -28.85
N THR A 693 3.38 6.93 -29.23
CA THR A 693 3.45 6.10 -30.44
C THR A 693 2.29 6.34 -31.39
N SER A 694 1.33 7.19 -31.00
CA SER A 694 0.17 7.55 -31.82
C SER A 694 0.56 8.22 -33.15
N GLN A 695 1.79 8.71 -33.26
CA GLN A 695 2.38 9.27 -34.48
C GLN A 695 2.92 8.20 -35.43
N LEU A 696 3.04 6.92 -35.04
CA LEU A 696 3.57 5.86 -35.90
C LEU A 696 2.52 5.43 -36.93
N THR A 697 2.66 5.92 -38.16
CA THR A 697 1.75 5.62 -39.28
C THR A 697 2.41 4.78 -40.38
N ASN A 698 3.73 4.62 -40.34
CA ASN A 698 4.56 4.02 -41.40
C ASN A 698 4.52 4.77 -42.76
N VAL A 699 3.83 5.91 -42.85
CA VAL A 699 3.77 6.75 -44.05
C VAL A 699 4.84 7.84 -43.96
N ARG A 700 5.80 7.88 -44.89
CA ARG A 700 6.85 8.92 -44.89
C ARG A 700 6.22 10.33 -44.98
N ASP A 701 6.61 11.23 -44.08
CA ASP A 701 6.18 12.63 -44.08
C ASP A 701 7.15 13.46 -44.94
N THR A 702 6.68 13.96 -46.08
CA THR A 702 7.47 14.80 -47.02
C THR A 702 7.12 16.28 -46.93
N SER A 703 6.49 16.71 -45.84
CA SER A 703 6.06 18.11 -45.64
C SER A 703 7.22 19.10 -45.58
N TYR A 704 8.39 18.67 -45.10
CA TYR A 704 9.64 19.42 -45.26
C TYR A 704 10.31 19.06 -46.59
N ASN A 705 10.38 20.02 -47.50
CA ASN A 705 10.99 19.89 -48.82
C ASN A 705 11.63 21.20 -49.27
N LEU A 706 12.36 21.18 -50.39
CA LEU A 706 13.05 22.34 -50.94
C LEU A 706 12.17 23.59 -51.11
N ASN A 707 10.90 23.44 -51.54
CA ASN A 707 9.99 24.58 -51.68
C ASN A 707 9.60 25.19 -50.33
N LYS A 708 9.42 24.36 -49.30
CA LYS A 708 9.23 24.86 -47.92
C LYS A 708 10.47 25.58 -47.42
N ALA A 709 11.66 24.98 -47.60
CA ALA A 709 12.93 25.58 -47.22
C ALA A 709 13.13 26.96 -47.89
N LEU A 710 12.93 27.07 -49.21
CA LEU A 710 13.04 28.34 -49.93
C LEU A 710 12.07 29.40 -49.39
N ARG A 711 10.81 29.01 -49.09
CA ARG A 711 9.83 29.93 -48.49
C ARG A 711 10.30 30.44 -47.12
N ASP A 712 10.84 29.56 -46.29
CA ASP A 712 11.34 29.92 -44.95
C ASP A 712 12.55 30.85 -45.04
N VAL A 713 13.46 30.60 -45.99
CA VAL A 713 14.59 31.50 -46.24
C VAL A 713 14.11 32.85 -46.75
N ARG A 714 13.17 32.88 -47.73
CA ARG A 714 12.61 34.11 -48.30
C ARG A 714 11.83 34.97 -47.31
N ALA A 715 11.33 34.38 -46.23
CA ALA A 715 10.74 35.13 -45.14
C ALA A 715 11.75 36.05 -44.43
N LYS A 716 13.05 35.71 -44.43
CA LYS A 716 14.13 36.52 -43.86
C LYS A 716 14.97 37.24 -44.93
N VAL A 717 15.19 36.62 -46.07
CA VAL A 717 16.02 37.14 -47.17
C VAL A 717 15.28 37.02 -48.50
N LYS A 718 14.61 38.10 -48.92
CA LYS A 718 13.66 38.12 -50.04
C LYS A 718 14.23 37.59 -51.36
N ASP A 719 15.49 37.90 -51.66
CA ASP A 719 16.14 37.56 -52.93
C ASP A 719 16.81 36.17 -52.93
N ALA A 720 16.60 35.38 -51.88
CA ALA A 720 17.11 34.01 -51.82
C ALA A 720 16.58 33.17 -52.99
N ALA A 721 17.48 32.41 -53.60
CA ALA A 721 17.20 31.51 -54.71
C ALA A 721 18.02 30.22 -54.56
N PHE A 722 17.54 29.15 -55.19
CA PHE A 722 18.34 27.94 -55.33
C PHE A 722 19.62 28.24 -56.12
N PRO A 723 20.72 27.53 -55.84
CA PRO A 723 21.97 27.70 -56.56
C PRO A 723 21.79 27.38 -58.06
N LYS A 724 22.44 28.18 -58.91
CA LYS A 724 22.55 27.90 -60.34
C LYS A 724 23.78 27.04 -60.58
N THR A 725 23.64 25.73 -60.37
CA THR A 725 24.76 24.81 -60.51
C THR A 725 24.80 24.20 -61.92
N ASP A 726 25.98 24.21 -62.54
CA ASP A 726 26.27 23.53 -63.81
C ASP A 726 26.80 22.13 -63.48
N PHE A 727 26.15 21.06 -63.95
CA PHE A 727 26.30 19.70 -63.41
C PHE A 727 27.09 18.73 -64.30
N ARG A 728 28.20 19.19 -64.91
CA ARG A 728 29.07 18.32 -65.72
C ARG A 728 29.84 17.33 -64.83
N ASN A 729 30.13 16.13 -65.35
CA ASN A 729 30.97 15.09 -64.71
C ASN A 729 30.40 14.39 -63.46
N VAL A 730 29.07 14.33 -63.32
CA VAL A 730 28.40 13.57 -62.24
C VAL A 730 27.44 12.55 -62.87
N SER A 731 27.48 11.31 -62.39
CA SER A 731 26.47 10.28 -62.71
C SER A 731 25.61 9.99 -61.48
N VAL A 732 24.32 9.76 -61.66
CA VAL A 732 23.37 9.54 -60.55
C VAL A 732 22.75 8.16 -60.66
N SER A 733 22.82 7.40 -59.58
CA SER A 733 22.06 6.15 -59.39
C SER A 733 21.01 6.41 -58.31
N SER A 734 19.74 6.49 -58.70
CA SER A 734 18.63 6.77 -57.79
C SER A 734 18.03 5.50 -57.18
N ASP A 735 17.46 5.65 -55.99
CA ASP A 735 16.62 4.62 -55.35
C ASP A 735 17.33 3.27 -55.14
N VAL A 736 18.65 3.30 -54.90
CA VAL A 736 19.45 2.12 -54.58
C VAL A 736 19.01 1.58 -53.23
N LEU A 737 18.40 0.41 -53.24
CA LEU A 737 17.94 -0.29 -52.03
C LEU A 737 19.16 -0.71 -51.19
N TYR A 738 19.18 -0.31 -49.91
CA TYR A 738 20.24 -0.70 -48.99
C TYR A 738 19.72 -1.49 -47.78
N LYS A 739 18.42 -1.41 -47.46
CA LYS A 739 17.80 -2.14 -46.34
C LYS A 739 16.30 -2.35 -46.56
N ASP A 740 15.81 -3.53 -46.18
CA ASP A 740 14.39 -3.80 -45.99
C ASP A 740 14.13 -4.17 -44.53
N VAL A 741 13.16 -3.52 -43.89
CA VAL A 741 12.77 -3.79 -42.49
C VAL A 741 11.26 -3.89 -42.40
N ASP A 742 10.75 -5.09 -42.09
CA ASP A 742 9.33 -5.33 -41.84
C ASP A 742 8.40 -4.78 -42.95
N GLY A 743 8.83 -4.91 -44.21
CA GLY A 743 8.10 -4.42 -45.39
C GLY A 743 8.32 -2.95 -45.74
N LEU A 744 9.16 -2.23 -44.98
CA LEU A 744 9.63 -0.89 -45.32
C LEU A 744 11.00 -0.95 -46.01
N SER A 745 11.03 -0.62 -47.30
CA SER A 745 12.25 -0.49 -48.09
C SER A 745 12.88 0.89 -47.87
N LEU A 746 14.15 0.92 -47.46
CA LEU A 746 14.96 2.12 -47.34
C LEU A 746 15.97 2.18 -48.48
N LYS A 747 15.98 3.33 -49.17
CA LYS A 747 16.77 3.53 -50.38
C LYS A 747 17.74 4.70 -50.23
N MET A 748 18.72 4.79 -51.11
CA MET A 748 19.62 5.94 -51.22
C MET A 748 19.87 6.34 -52.66
N ASP A 749 20.18 7.62 -52.85
CA ASP A 749 20.69 8.12 -54.13
C ASP A 749 22.21 8.25 -54.05
N ILE A 750 22.89 7.85 -55.12
CA ILE A 750 24.35 7.87 -55.23
C ILE A 750 24.76 8.83 -56.34
N TYR A 751 25.56 9.83 -55.98
CA TYR A 751 26.10 10.83 -56.89
C TYR A 751 27.59 10.54 -57.12
N HIS A 752 27.89 9.85 -58.22
CA HIS A 752 29.23 9.41 -58.58
C HIS A 752 30.04 10.56 -59.17
N SER A 753 31.26 10.75 -58.68
CA SER A 753 32.25 11.59 -59.36
C SER A 753 32.85 10.86 -60.55
N LEU A 754 32.78 11.45 -61.75
CA LEU A 754 33.44 10.93 -62.95
C LEU A 754 34.88 11.46 -63.09
N SER A 755 35.37 12.24 -62.12
CA SER A 755 36.64 12.96 -62.20
C SER A 755 37.79 12.26 -61.46
N ALA A 756 37.52 11.17 -60.71
CA ALA A 756 38.52 10.47 -59.91
C ALA A 756 38.62 8.98 -60.28
N SER A 757 39.83 8.43 -60.27
CA SER A 757 40.06 7.00 -60.48
C SER A 757 39.54 6.14 -59.33
N LYS A 758 39.55 6.65 -58.10
CA LYS A 758 38.88 6.10 -56.92
C LYS A 758 38.45 7.28 -56.03
N SER A 759 37.15 7.42 -55.79
CA SER A 759 36.57 8.65 -55.22
C SER A 759 36.45 8.58 -53.69
N ILE A 760 36.46 9.74 -53.02
CA ILE A 760 36.29 9.81 -51.56
C ILE A 760 34.79 9.71 -51.23
N PRO A 761 34.32 8.73 -50.44
CA PRO A 761 32.91 8.58 -50.13
C PRO A 761 32.47 9.58 -49.06
N VAL A 762 31.33 10.23 -49.29
CA VAL A 762 30.69 11.16 -48.34
C VAL A 762 29.21 10.80 -48.17
N VAL A 763 28.80 10.45 -46.96
CA VAL A 763 27.37 10.24 -46.64
C VAL A 763 26.75 11.57 -46.22
N ILE A 764 25.64 11.97 -46.86
CA ILE A 764 24.93 13.23 -46.62
C ILE A 764 23.53 12.93 -46.08
N ILE A 765 23.31 13.19 -44.80
CA ILE A 765 22.04 12.90 -44.11
C ILE A 765 21.14 14.13 -44.15
N HIS A 766 19.90 13.94 -44.61
CA HIS A 766 18.94 15.02 -44.74
C HIS A 766 18.33 15.46 -43.40
N GLY A 767 17.98 16.75 -43.31
CA GLY A 767 17.25 17.35 -42.18
C GLY A 767 15.74 17.13 -42.21
N GLY A 768 15.01 17.93 -41.43
CA GLY A 768 13.54 17.87 -41.33
C GLY A 768 13.02 17.41 -39.96
N GLY A 769 13.82 17.60 -38.90
CA GLY A 769 13.44 17.36 -37.51
C GLY A 769 13.14 15.90 -37.20
N TRP A 770 13.84 14.95 -37.82
CA TRP A 770 13.65 13.49 -37.73
C TRP A 770 12.26 12.99 -38.17
N ARG A 771 11.29 13.89 -38.31
CA ARG A 771 9.88 13.61 -38.54
C ARG A 771 9.52 13.67 -40.01
N SER A 772 10.17 14.54 -40.76
CA SER A 772 9.84 14.80 -42.16
C SER A 772 11.10 14.97 -43.00
N GLY A 773 10.95 14.93 -44.33
CA GLY A 773 12.05 15.16 -45.26
C GLY A 773 12.34 13.97 -46.16
N ASP A 774 13.20 14.22 -47.13
CA ASP A 774 13.54 13.27 -48.18
C ASP A 774 15.01 13.38 -48.57
N LYS A 775 15.59 12.25 -48.99
CA LYS A 775 16.97 12.15 -49.47
C LYS A 775 17.28 13.16 -50.59
N THR A 776 16.31 13.50 -51.44
CA THR A 776 16.49 14.44 -52.55
C THR A 776 16.75 15.88 -52.13
N ASN A 777 16.49 16.27 -50.88
CA ASN A 777 16.69 17.64 -50.40
C ASN A 777 18.13 18.14 -50.54
N HIS A 778 19.14 17.25 -50.52
CA HIS A 778 20.55 17.64 -50.67
C HIS A 778 21.15 17.29 -52.04
N ALA A 779 20.31 17.03 -53.05
CA ALA A 779 20.79 16.65 -54.39
C ALA A 779 21.80 17.65 -54.98
N ASP A 780 21.57 18.95 -54.83
CA ASP A 780 22.47 19.96 -55.40
C ASP A 780 23.79 20.06 -54.64
N LEU A 781 23.77 19.88 -53.31
CA LEU A 781 24.97 19.78 -52.48
C LEU A 781 25.80 18.54 -52.87
N ALA A 782 25.13 17.40 -53.05
CA ALA A 782 25.74 16.14 -53.46
C ALA A 782 26.42 16.27 -54.83
N LYS A 783 25.74 16.89 -55.81
CA LYS A 783 26.32 17.14 -57.13
C LYS A 783 27.51 18.10 -57.06
N ALA A 784 27.41 19.19 -56.30
CA ALA A 784 28.48 20.18 -56.16
C ALA A 784 29.74 19.57 -55.53
N LEU A 785 29.59 18.67 -54.55
CA LEU A 785 30.70 17.89 -54.00
C LEU A 785 31.18 16.81 -54.98
N ALA A 786 30.29 16.18 -55.75
CA ALA A 786 30.69 15.16 -56.72
C ALA A 786 31.63 15.69 -57.81
N GLN A 787 31.39 16.92 -58.25
CA GLN A 787 32.28 17.65 -59.16
C GLN A 787 33.66 17.96 -58.58
N LYS A 788 33.78 17.94 -57.25
CA LYS A 788 35.03 18.17 -56.52
C LYS A 788 35.80 16.89 -56.21
N GLY A 789 35.31 15.72 -56.66
CA GLY A 789 36.01 14.44 -56.54
C GLY A 789 35.44 13.49 -55.49
N TYR A 790 34.32 13.85 -54.85
CA TYR A 790 33.65 13.03 -53.84
C TYR A 790 32.58 12.13 -54.48
N THR A 791 32.32 10.94 -53.97
CA THR A 791 31.07 10.22 -54.31
C THR A 791 30.13 10.35 -53.14
N CYS A 792 28.96 10.95 -53.38
CA CYS A 792 28.04 11.32 -52.32
C CYS A 792 26.87 10.34 -52.23
N PHE A 793 26.51 9.94 -51.01
CA PHE A 793 25.44 8.97 -50.72
C PHE A 793 24.37 9.66 -49.89
N LEU A 794 23.15 9.74 -50.41
CA LEU A 794 22.01 10.41 -49.77
C LEU A 794 21.00 9.35 -49.35
N PRO A 795 21.10 8.81 -48.12
CA PRO A 795 20.21 7.77 -47.66
C PRO A 795 18.89 8.32 -47.13
N GLU A 796 17.84 7.54 -47.34
CA GLU A 796 16.67 7.57 -46.46
C GLU A 796 17.07 7.05 -45.08
N TYR A 797 16.32 7.45 -44.06
CA TYR A 797 16.26 6.78 -42.76
C TYR A 797 14.80 6.76 -42.30
N ARG A 798 14.45 5.86 -41.37
CA ARG A 798 13.08 5.84 -40.82
C ARG A 798 12.79 7.13 -40.08
N LEU A 799 11.70 7.81 -40.41
CA LEU A 799 11.30 9.05 -39.72
C LEU A 799 10.58 8.74 -38.41
N SER A 800 10.37 9.75 -37.55
CA SER A 800 9.74 9.60 -36.23
C SER A 800 8.31 9.05 -36.26
N ASN A 801 7.65 9.11 -37.41
CA ASN A 801 6.33 8.52 -37.66
C ASN A 801 6.39 7.12 -38.31
N GLN A 802 7.59 6.58 -38.51
CA GLN A 802 7.85 5.22 -38.99
C GLN A 802 8.57 4.40 -37.91
N ALA A 803 9.56 5.00 -37.23
CA ALA A 803 10.22 4.39 -36.08
C ALA A 803 10.79 5.45 -35.13
N LEU A 804 10.82 5.13 -33.84
CA LEU A 804 11.42 5.97 -32.80
C LEU A 804 12.95 5.76 -32.73
N TYR A 805 13.65 6.64 -32.03
CA TYR A 805 15.05 6.42 -31.65
C TYR A 805 15.22 5.05 -30.94
N PRO A 806 16.31 4.28 -31.20
CA PRO A 806 17.49 4.62 -32.01
C PRO A 806 17.42 4.15 -33.48
N ALA A 807 16.25 3.75 -34.00
CA ALA A 807 16.12 3.15 -35.32
C ALA A 807 16.79 3.95 -36.47
N PRO A 808 16.69 5.30 -36.52
CA PRO A 808 17.32 6.06 -37.60
C PRO A 808 18.84 5.99 -37.60
N ILE A 809 19.47 5.95 -36.42
CA ILE A 809 20.93 5.81 -36.31
C ILE A 809 21.38 4.44 -36.79
N MET A 810 20.62 3.40 -36.48
CA MET A 810 20.87 2.05 -36.98
C MET A 810 20.76 2.00 -38.50
N ASP A 811 19.76 2.67 -39.08
CA ASP A 811 19.60 2.73 -40.53
C ASP A 811 20.80 3.41 -41.23
N ILE A 812 21.37 4.46 -40.64
CA ILE A 812 22.62 5.07 -41.17
C ILE A 812 23.82 4.12 -41.04
N ARG A 813 23.94 3.36 -39.95
CA ARG A 813 25.01 2.35 -39.83
C ARG A 813 24.92 1.26 -40.90
N ASP A 814 23.71 0.89 -41.31
CA ASP A 814 23.51 -0.07 -42.40
C ASP A 814 23.93 0.50 -43.75
N VAL A 815 23.78 1.81 -43.97
CA VAL A 815 24.37 2.50 -45.13
C VAL A 815 25.88 2.34 -45.10
N LEU A 816 26.54 2.61 -43.96
CA LEU A 816 28.00 2.46 -43.86
C LEU A 816 28.47 1.03 -44.15
N THR A 817 27.73 0.05 -43.65
CA THR A 817 27.98 -1.37 -43.90
C THR A 817 27.82 -1.70 -45.39
N TYR A 818 26.78 -1.17 -46.03
CA TYR A 818 26.58 -1.33 -47.47
C TYR A 818 27.76 -0.75 -48.26
N LEU A 819 28.29 0.41 -47.86
CA LEU A 819 29.43 1.04 -48.54
C LEU A 819 30.70 0.20 -48.42
N GLU A 820 31.00 -0.35 -47.24
CA GLU A 820 32.13 -1.28 -47.06
C GLU A 820 31.99 -2.51 -47.94
N GLN A 821 30.80 -3.11 -47.98
CA GLN A 821 30.55 -4.33 -48.75
C GLN A 821 30.60 -4.12 -50.28
N ASN A 822 30.39 -2.88 -50.74
CA ASN A 822 30.29 -2.55 -52.17
C ASN A 822 31.38 -1.56 -52.63
N SER A 823 32.42 -1.33 -51.84
CA SER A 823 33.42 -0.28 -52.11
C SER A 823 34.07 -0.39 -53.49
N ASP A 824 34.39 -1.61 -53.91
CA ASP A 824 35.01 -1.87 -55.21
C ASP A 824 34.04 -1.63 -56.38
N LYS A 825 32.78 -2.06 -56.23
CA LYS A 825 31.73 -1.84 -57.23
C LYS A 825 31.38 -0.35 -57.38
N LEU A 826 31.40 0.37 -56.27
CA LEU A 826 31.10 1.80 -56.22
C LEU A 826 32.31 2.68 -56.59
N ASN A 827 33.50 2.07 -56.76
CA ASN A 827 34.76 2.75 -57.02
C ASN A 827 35.09 3.86 -56.00
N ILE A 828 34.96 3.52 -54.71
CA ILE A 828 35.20 4.44 -53.58
C ILE A 828 36.37 3.98 -52.69
N ASP A 829 37.12 4.94 -52.14
CA ASP A 829 38.15 4.72 -51.13
C ASP A 829 37.52 4.78 -49.73
N ILE A 830 37.00 3.63 -49.27
CA ILE A 830 36.27 3.53 -48.00
C ILE A 830 37.14 3.89 -46.78
N SER A 831 38.47 3.85 -46.90
CA SER A 831 39.39 4.24 -45.84
C SER A 831 39.36 5.74 -45.52
N LYS A 832 38.73 6.55 -46.38
CA LYS A 832 38.60 8.01 -46.29
C LYS A 832 37.16 8.49 -46.12
N LEU A 833 36.30 7.66 -45.54
CA LEU A 833 34.87 7.96 -45.40
C LEU A 833 34.60 9.23 -44.59
N GLY A 834 33.95 10.21 -45.23
CA GLY A 834 33.36 11.38 -44.57
C GLY A 834 31.86 11.19 -44.31
N ILE A 835 31.35 11.82 -43.26
CA ILE A 835 29.91 11.90 -42.99
C ILE A 835 29.51 13.33 -42.71
N MET A 836 28.33 13.70 -43.18
CA MET A 836 27.78 15.02 -42.96
C MET A 836 26.26 15.03 -42.93
N GLY A 837 25.68 16.12 -42.44
CA GLY A 837 24.24 16.32 -42.54
C GLY A 837 23.80 17.72 -42.15
N PHE A 838 22.52 17.97 -42.35
CA PHE A 838 21.88 19.24 -42.01
C PHE A 838 20.78 19.07 -40.95
N SER A 839 20.72 19.95 -39.94
CA SER A 839 19.66 19.94 -38.93
C SER A 839 19.59 18.59 -38.20
N ALA A 840 18.44 17.92 -38.19
CA ALA A 840 18.31 16.54 -37.74
C ALA A 840 19.38 15.60 -38.35
N GLY A 841 19.73 15.77 -39.62
CA GLY A 841 20.79 14.99 -40.26
C GLY A 841 22.20 15.34 -39.76
N GLY A 842 22.44 16.60 -39.41
CA GLY A 842 23.69 17.05 -38.78
C GLY A 842 23.85 16.41 -37.40
N GLN A 843 22.78 16.42 -36.61
CA GLN A 843 22.74 15.71 -35.33
C GLN A 843 22.99 14.20 -35.49
N LEU A 844 22.35 13.53 -36.45
CA LEU A 844 22.57 12.10 -36.71
C LEU A 844 24.02 11.82 -37.14
N ALA A 845 24.60 12.67 -37.99
CA ALA A 845 26.00 12.58 -38.43
C ALA A 845 26.97 12.75 -37.26
N SER A 846 26.73 13.73 -36.38
CA SER A 846 27.53 13.97 -35.19
C SER A 846 27.45 12.81 -34.19
N LEU A 847 26.24 12.29 -33.96
CA LEU A 847 26.04 11.16 -33.06
C LEU A 847 26.72 9.89 -33.56
N ILE A 848 26.56 9.52 -34.84
CA ILE A 848 27.18 8.30 -35.37
C ILE A 848 28.71 8.40 -35.45
N ALA A 849 29.26 9.58 -35.78
CA ALA A 849 30.71 9.79 -35.86
C ALA A 849 31.39 9.68 -34.49
N THR A 850 30.78 10.26 -33.45
CA THR A 850 31.30 10.19 -32.08
C THR A 850 31.05 8.82 -31.44
N ALA A 851 29.92 8.19 -31.74
CA ALA A 851 29.54 6.89 -31.20
C ALA A 851 29.90 5.70 -32.12
N GLN A 852 30.90 5.84 -33.00
CA GLN A 852 31.24 4.79 -33.98
C GLN A 852 31.72 3.48 -33.33
N ASN A 853 32.26 3.53 -32.11
CA ASN A 853 32.69 2.35 -31.33
C ASN A 853 31.58 1.75 -30.45
N GLN A 854 30.40 2.37 -30.41
CA GLN A 854 29.31 1.94 -29.52
C GLN A 854 28.49 0.81 -30.15
N LYS A 855 28.59 -0.39 -29.56
CA LYS A 855 27.90 -1.60 -30.06
C LYS A 855 26.37 -1.50 -30.02
N LYS A 856 25.81 -0.69 -29.13
CA LYS A 856 24.35 -0.55 -28.94
C LYS A 856 23.61 0.02 -30.15
N PHE A 857 24.32 0.71 -31.03
CA PHE A 857 23.75 1.27 -32.26
C PHE A 857 23.83 0.31 -33.44
N ASN A 858 24.29 -0.93 -33.23
CA ASN A 858 24.33 -1.95 -34.26
C ASN A 858 23.02 -2.74 -34.30
N ASP A 859 22.56 -3.07 -35.49
CA ASP A 859 21.48 -4.06 -35.66
C ASP A 859 22.02 -5.45 -35.30
N VAL A 860 21.28 -6.20 -34.47
CA VAL A 860 21.67 -7.52 -33.96
C VAL A 860 21.83 -8.54 -35.12
N LYS A 861 21.26 -8.26 -36.29
CA LYS A 861 21.32 -9.12 -37.47
C LYS A 861 22.54 -8.86 -38.38
N VAL A 862 23.29 -7.78 -38.17
CA VAL A 862 24.40 -7.38 -39.04
C VAL A 862 25.74 -7.73 -38.36
N ASP A 863 26.62 -8.45 -39.05
CA ASP A 863 27.96 -8.75 -38.54
C ASP A 863 28.77 -7.46 -38.38
N THR A 864 28.82 -6.99 -37.13
CA THR A 864 29.47 -5.74 -36.69
C THR A 864 30.97 -5.66 -37.01
N LYS A 865 31.60 -6.74 -37.50
CA LYS A 865 33.00 -6.75 -37.93
C LYS A 865 33.27 -5.96 -39.23
N LYS A 866 32.24 -5.41 -39.90
CA LYS A 866 32.38 -4.79 -41.23
C LYS A 866 31.81 -3.35 -41.36
N VAL A 867 31.69 -2.59 -40.26
CA VAL A 867 31.33 -1.17 -40.36
C VAL A 867 32.63 -0.36 -40.58
N PRO A 868 32.73 0.47 -41.64
CA PRO A 868 33.93 1.26 -41.91
C PRO A 868 34.06 2.40 -40.90
N ALA A 869 35.30 2.73 -40.54
CA ALA A 869 35.58 3.86 -39.64
C ALA A 869 35.30 5.20 -40.34
N ILE A 870 34.54 6.06 -39.68
CA ILE A 870 34.33 7.44 -40.11
C ILE A 870 35.62 8.21 -39.86
N LYS A 871 36.03 9.05 -40.82
CA LYS A 871 37.30 9.80 -40.76
C LYS A 871 37.13 11.31 -40.65
N ALA A 872 35.98 11.85 -41.03
CA ALA A 872 35.69 13.27 -40.89
C ALA A 872 34.19 13.51 -40.74
N LEU A 873 33.83 14.49 -39.91
CA LEU A 873 32.47 14.92 -39.64
C LEU A 873 32.24 16.36 -40.14
N VAL A 874 31.13 16.60 -40.83
CA VAL A 874 30.60 17.96 -41.03
C VAL A 874 29.18 18.05 -40.48
N ASP A 875 29.00 18.87 -39.45
CA ASP A 875 27.70 19.17 -38.89
C ASP A 875 27.23 20.55 -39.37
N ILE A 876 26.10 20.59 -40.09
CA ILE A 876 25.47 21.83 -40.53
C ILE A 876 24.19 22.03 -39.71
N ASP A 877 24.23 22.96 -38.76
CA ASP A 877 23.06 23.33 -37.96
C ASP A 877 22.40 22.14 -37.20
N GLY A 878 23.17 21.13 -36.82
CA GLY A 878 22.71 20.01 -36.00
C GLY A 878 22.81 20.28 -34.50
N VAL A 879 21.86 19.74 -33.75
CA VAL A 879 21.86 19.80 -32.28
C VAL A 879 22.87 18.81 -31.73
N ILE A 880 23.94 19.29 -31.09
CA ILE A 880 25.01 18.45 -30.56
C ILE A 880 24.64 17.88 -29.19
N ASP A 881 24.03 18.71 -28.35
CA ASP A 881 23.61 18.38 -26.99
C ASP A 881 22.15 18.78 -26.77
N PHE A 882 21.29 17.77 -26.64
CA PHE A 882 19.87 17.95 -26.37
C PHE A 882 19.59 18.45 -24.95
N LEU A 883 20.49 18.20 -24.00
CA LEU A 883 20.35 18.63 -22.62
C LEU A 883 20.90 20.03 -22.36
N HIS A 884 21.64 20.59 -23.31
CA HIS A 884 22.13 21.96 -23.22
C HIS A 884 20.96 22.96 -23.06
N PRO A 885 21.06 23.97 -22.19
CA PRO A 885 19.97 24.93 -21.94
C PRO A 885 19.45 25.61 -23.20
N ASP A 886 20.35 25.95 -24.12
CA ASP A 886 20.02 26.65 -25.37
C ASP A 886 19.44 25.74 -26.46
N SER A 887 19.39 24.41 -26.29
CA SER A 887 18.97 23.50 -27.38
C SER A 887 17.51 23.71 -27.81
N GLU A 888 16.67 24.17 -26.88
CA GLU A 888 15.20 24.26 -26.96
C GLU A 888 14.48 22.93 -27.29
N GLU A 889 15.19 21.89 -27.74
CA GLU A 889 14.63 20.59 -28.08
C GLU A 889 14.20 19.83 -26.82
N GLY A 890 12.97 19.35 -26.82
CA GLY A 890 12.34 18.68 -25.69
C GLY A 890 11.66 19.61 -24.69
N ASP A 891 11.63 20.93 -24.98
CA ASP A 891 10.70 21.86 -24.34
C ASP A 891 9.34 21.83 -25.05
N ASP A 892 8.40 21.10 -24.44
CA ASP A 892 7.04 20.91 -24.96
C ASP A 892 6.03 21.94 -24.41
N SER A 893 6.50 23.02 -23.77
CA SER A 893 5.63 24.02 -23.11
C SER A 893 4.64 24.69 -24.05
N LYS A 894 4.96 24.81 -25.35
CA LYS A 894 4.09 25.41 -26.38
C LYS A 894 3.46 24.37 -27.32
N ARG A 895 4.24 23.38 -27.75
CA ARG A 895 3.86 22.29 -28.64
C ARG A 895 4.89 21.16 -28.53
N LEU A 896 4.50 19.94 -28.86
CA LEU A 896 5.44 18.82 -28.91
C LEU A 896 6.60 19.13 -29.87
N SER A 897 7.83 19.01 -29.37
CA SER A 897 9.05 19.22 -30.14
C SER A 897 9.30 18.08 -31.13
N ALA A 898 10.18 18.34 -32.10
CA ALA A 898 10.62 17.33 -33.06
C ALA A 898 11.35 16.18 -32.35
N SER A 899 12.22 16.51 -31.40
CA SER A 899 12.90 15.52 -30.55
C SER A 899 11.90 14.67 -29.73
N THR A 900 10.86 15.26 -29.16
CA THR A 900 9.84 14.52 -28.37
C THR A 900 9.10 13.49 -29.23
N LEU A 901 8.72 13.86 -30.45
CA LEU A 901 8.10 12.93 -31.39
C LEU A 901 9.05 11.81 -31.83
N TRP A 902 10.35 12.10 -31.93
CA TRP A 902 11.36 11.13 -32.31
C TRP A 902 11.74 10.15 -31.19
N PHE A 903 11.93 10.66 -29.98
CA PHE A 903 12.17 9.81 -28.81
C PHE A 903 10.91 9.10 -28.35
N GLY A 904 9.73 9.64 -28.72
CA GLY A 904 8.45 9.25 -28.17
C GLY A 904 8.27 9.71 -26.72
N ALA A 905 9.21 10.44 -26.13
CA ALA A 905 9.08 10.95 -24.77
C ALA A 905 9.65 12.35 -24.69
N ASN A 906 9.08 13.18 -23.81
CA ASN A 906 9.62 14.50 -23.56
C ASN A 906 10.91 14.40 -22.73
N ARG A 907 11.72 15.46 -22.77
CA ARG A 907 13.01 15.53 -22.04
C ARG A 907 12.84 15.42 -20.53
N LYS A 908 11.74 15.95 -19.99
CA LYS A 908 11.43 15.91 -18.55
C LYS A 908 11.10 14.49 -18.07
N ASP A 909 10.71 13.59 -18.95
CA ASP A 909 10.32 12.23 -18.58
C ASP A 909 11.45 11.23 -18.88
N ARG A 910 12.21 11.47 -19.95
CA ARG A 910 13.32 10.60 -20.40
C ARG A 910 14.62 11.35 -20.72
N PRO A 911 15.23 12.09 -19.78
CA PRO A 911 16.48 12.81 -20.02
C PRO A 911 17.62 11.85 -20.39
N ASP A 912 17.53 10.58 -19.99
CA ASP A 912 18.44 9.52 -20.39
C ASP A 912 18.46 9.30 -21.90
N LEU A 913 17.30 9.32 -22.59
CA LEU A 913 17.25 9.21 -24.05
C LEU A 913 17.89 10.42 -24.74
N TYR A 914 17.62 11.62 -24.22
CA TYR A 914 18.15 12.87 -24.75
C TYR A 914 19.67 12.95 -24.55
N LYS A 915 20.16 12.51 -23.38
CA LYS A 915 21.60 12.34 -23.12
C LYS A 915 22.19 11.30 -24.06
N GLU A 916 21.58 10.14 -24.17
CA GLU A 916 22.09 9.04 -25.00
C GLU A 916 22.20 9.43 -26.48
N ALA A 917 21.26 10.23 -26.97
CA ALA A 917 21.22 10.72 -28.34
C ALA A 917 22.04 12.01 -28.56
N SER A 918 22.63 12.59 -27.53
CA SER A 918 23.52 13.74 -27.67
C SER A 918 24.90 13.28 -28.11
N ALA A 919 25.43 13.83 -29.20
CA ALA A 919 26.78 13.53 -29.67
C ALA A 919 27.83 13.89 -28.59
N MET A 920 27.54 14.95 -27.82
CA MET A 920 28.32 15.38 -26.65
C MET A 920 28.68 14.23 -25.70
N THR A 921 27.79 13.24 -25.53
CA THR A 921 27.99 12.11 -24.63
C THR A 921 29.17 11.21 -25.01
N TYR A 922 29.59 11.21 -26.28
CA TYR A 922 30.62 10.31 -26.79
C TYR A 922 31.89 11.03 -27.28
N VAL A 923 31.94 12.35 -27.19
CA VAL A 923 33.12 13.13 -27.59
C VAL A 923 34.30 12.76 -26.68
N SER A 924 35.42 12.40 -27.28
CA SER A 924 36.57 11.85 -26.58
C SER A 924 37.85 11.97 -27.43
N SER A 925 38.95 11.43 -26.94
CA SER A 925 40.21 11.29 -27.70
C SER A 925 40.08 10.43 -28.96
N GLU A 926 39.01 9.64 -29.10
CA GLU A 926 38.72 8.80 -30.27
C GLU A 926 37.84 9.52 -31.31
N SER A 927 37.50 10.79 -31.07
CA SER A 927 36.71 11.58 -32.01
C SER A 927 37.47 11.89 -33.29
N VAL A 928 36.72 12.17 -34.36
CA VAL A 928 37.27 12.49 -35.68
C VAL A 928 37.40 13.99 -35.86
N PRO A 929 38.23 14.45 -36.82
CA PRO A 929 38.19 15.82 -37.27
C PRO A 929 36.77 16.27 -37.60
N ALA A 930 36.39 17.48 -37.15
CA ALA A 930 35.02 17.98 -37.25
C ALA A 930 34.95 19.42 -37.76
N LEU A 931 34.03 19.69 -38.68
CA LEU A 931 33.64 21.03 -39.11
C LEU A 931 32.19 21.29 -38.68
N PHE A 932 31.98 22.39 -37.97
CA PHE A 932 30.66 22.84 -37.54
C PHE A 932 30.27 24.11 -38.28
N ILE A 933 29.14 24.09 -38.98
CA ILE A 933 28.63 25.23 -39.75
C ILE A 933 27.27 25.63 -39.17
N ALA A 934 27.20 26.80 -38.55
CA ALA A 934 26.00 27.28 -37.87
C ALA A 934 25.35 28.47 -38.59
N SER A 935 24.03 28.54 -38.52
CA SER A 935 23.21 29.69 -38.87
C SER A 935 23.18 30.72 -37.74
N GLY A 936 22.42 31.80 -37.93
CA GLY A 936 22.18 32.81 -36.89
C GLY A 936 21.32 32.31 -35.72
N GLU A 937 20.68 31.14 -35.84
CA GLU A 937 19.81 30.60 -34.80
C GLU A 937 20.64 30.07 -33.62
N ALA A 938 20.57 30.77 -32.47
CA ALA A 938 21.38 30.45 -31.30
C ALA A 938 21.25 28.98 -30.85
N ARG A 939 20.04 28.42 -30.90
CA ARG A 939 19.76 27.03 -30.51
C ARG A 939 20.54 25.98 -31.30
N MET A 940 20.96 26.29 -32.54
CA MET A 940 21.76 25.39 -33.38
C MET A 940 23.23 25.33 -33.01
N ARG A 941 23.65 26.13 -32.01
CA ARG A 941 25.02 26.14 -31.47
C ARG A 941 25.12 25.50 -30.09
N ALA A 942 24.02 24.96 -29.58
CA ALA A 942 23.94 24.36 -28.25
C ALA A 942 24.94 23.18 -28.12
N GLY A 943 25.87 23.28 -27.15
CA GLY A 943 26.91 22.28 -26.91
C GLY A 943 28.14 22.36 -27.81
N TRP A 944 28.21 23.27 -28.80
CA TRP A 944 29.36 23.30 -29.71
C TRP A 944 30.68 23.69 -29.02
N ALA A 945 30.63 24.66 -28.11
CA ALA A 945 31.84 25.17 -27.46
C ALA A 945 32.53 24.10 -26.60
N GLU A 946 31.73 23.31 -25.88
CA GLU A 946 32.16 22.18 -25.06
C GLU A 946 32.76 21.08 -25.94
N TYR A 947 32.13 20.80 -27.08
CA TYR A 947 32.60 19.81 -28.04
C TYR A 947 33.99 20.22 -28.52
N LYS A 948 34.11 21.47 -28.97
CA LYS A 948 35.38 22.05 -29.43
C LYS A 948 36.46 21.96 -28.36
N GLN A 949 36.14 22.29 -27.11
CA GLN A 949 37.10 22.23 -26.01
C GLN A 949 37.68 20.81 -25.83
N ILE A 950 36.85 19.78 -25.98
CA ILE A 950 37.32 18.38 -25.91
C ILE A 950 38.21 18.05 -27.11
N LEU A 951 37.87 18.48 -28.33
CA LEU A 951 38.71 18.24 -29.50
C LEU A 951 40.07 18.95 -29.38
N ASP A 952 40.08 20.23 -28.99
CA ASP A 952 41.30 21.01 -28.80
C ASP A 952 42.22 20.37 -27.76
N LYS A 953 41.65 19.92 -26.63
CA LYS A 953 42.39 19.22 -25.58
C LYS A 953 43.06 17.93 -26.07
N ASN A 954 42.47 17.27 -27.05
CA ASN A 954 42.98 16.02 -27.63
C ASN A 954 43.79 16.25 -28.92
N GLY A 955 44.03 17.51 -29.32
CA GLY A 955 44.76 17.83 -30.55
C GLY A 955 44.03 17.40 -31.83
N ILE A 956 42.70 17.26 -31.79
CA ILE A 956 41.90 16.81 -32.93
C ILE A 956 41.50 18.02 -33.77
N TYR A 957 41.82 17.97 -35.08
CA TYR A 957 41.56 19.07 -36.01
C TYR A 957 40.08 19.45 -36.06
N ASN A 958 39.75 20.72 -35.86
CA ASN A 958 38.38 21.20 -35.91
C ASN A 958 38.27 22.61 -36.50
N GLU A 959 37.15 22.87 -37.18
CA GLU A 959 36.79 24.16 -37.75
C GLU A 959 35.37 24.56 -37.34
N PHE A 960 35.10 25.86 -37.21
CA PHE A 960 33.76 26.39 -36.99
C PHE A 960 33.48 27.60 -37.88
N LYS A 961 32.30 27.60 -38.49
CA LYS A 961 31.83 28.66 -39.38
C LYS A 961 30.45 29.11 -38.96
N LEU A 962 30.35 30.31 -38.41
CA LEU A 962 29.08 30.99 -38.16
C LEU A 962 28.67 31.84 -39.36
N ASN A 963 27.40 31.73 -39.75
CA ASN A 963 26.73 32.61 -40.69
C ASN A 963 25.66 33.42 -39.92
N GLU A 964 26.07 34.54 -39.29
CA GLU A 964 25.24 35.28 -38.32
C GLU A 964 23.86 35.70 -38.85
N ASN A 965 23.76 36.02 -40.15
CA ASN A 965 22.51 36.47 -40.77
C ASN A 965 21.74 35.35 -41.49
N ALA A 966 22.20 34.10 -41.39
CA ALA A 966 21.59 32.98 -42.07
C ALA A 966 20.35 32.47 -41.31
N PRO A 967 19.20 32.24 -41.98
CA PRO A 967 18.11 31.44 -41.41
C PRO A 967 18.51 29.96 -41.30
N HIS A 968 17.80 29.15 -40.52
CA HIS A 968 18.11 27.71 -40.38
C HIS A 968 18.29 26.97 -41.71
N SER A 969 17.36 27.12 -42.66
CA SER A 969 17.41 26.44 -43.98
C SER A 969 18.37 27.10 -45.00
N PHE A 970 19.39 27.84 -44.55
CA PHE A 970 20.30 28.59 -45.44
C PHE A 970 21.05 27.71 -46.45
N ILE A 971 21.35 26.46 -46.08
CA ILE A 971 22.19 25.56 -46.86
C ILE A 971 21.60 25.19 -48.22
N PHE A 972 20.33 25.51 -48.49
CA PHE A 972 19.68 25.24 -49.79
C PHE A 972 19.73 26.43 -50.75
N CYS A 973 20.17 27.61 -50.30
CA CYS A 973 19.98 28.85 -51.06
C CYS A 973 21.25 29.71 -51.12
N GLU A 974 21.36 30.47 -52.20
CA GLU A 974 22.31 31.59 -52.27
C GLU A 974 21.86 32.74 -51.34
N PRO A 975 22.80 33.49 -50.74
CA PRO A 975 24.25 33.48 -51.01
C PRO A 975 25.09 32.51 -50.16
N TRP A 976 24.48 31.60 -49.40
CA TRP A 976 25.23 30.74 -48.46
C TRP A 976 25.65 29.40 -49.06
N PHE A 977 24.87 28.85 -50.00
CA PHE A 977 25.14 27.54 -50.61
C PHE A 977 26.57 27.44 -51.13
N THR A 978 26.97 28.31 -52.07
CA THR A 978 28.28 28.23 -52.73
C THR A 978 29.45 28.40 -51.76
N PRO A 979 29.47 29.41 -50.85
CA PRO A 979 30.50 29.51 -49.82
C PRO A 979 30.57 28.28 -48.91
N THR A 980 29.44 27.73 -48.49
CA THR A 980 29.43 26.54 -47.63
C THR A 980 30.03 25.33 -48.33
N VAL A 981 29.72 25.10 -49.61
CA VAL A 981 30.38 24.04 -50.41
C VAL A 981 31.90 24.21 -50.42
N GLY A 982 32.40 25.45 -50.56
CA GLY A 982 33.83 25.74 -50.52
C GLY A 982 34.49 25.41 -49.18
N VAL A 983 33.83 25.74 -48.07
CA VAL A 983 34.32 25.43 -46.71
C VAL A 983 34.35 23.92 -46.48
N ILE A 984 33.33 23.19 -46.91
CA ILE A 984 33.26 21.73 -46.78
C ILE A 984 34.40 21.05 -47.56
N ASP A 985 34.61 21.44 -48.82
CA ASP A 985 35.69 20.92 -49.67
C ASP A 985 37.08 21.18 -49.06
N SER A 986 37.32 22.40 -48.59
CA SER A 986 38.56 22.78 -47.91
C SER A 986 38.81 21.92 -46.67
N PHE A 987 37.80 21.74 -45.83
CA PHE A 987 37.89 20.92 -44.63
C PHE A 987 38.17 19.45 -44.96
N PHE A 988 37.40 18.83 -45.87
CA PHE A 988 37.60 17.43 -46.25
C PHE A 988 38.97 17.18 -46.87
N LYS A 989 39.51 18.11 -47.67
CA LYS A 989 40.89 18.01 -48.18
C LYS A 989 41.91 17.92 -47.04
N LYS A 990 41.80 18.78 -46.03
CA LYS A 990 42.70 18.74 -44.87
C LYS A 990 42.51 17.48 -44.03
N ALA A 991 41.26 17.10 -43.75
CA ALA A 991 40.94 16.01 -42.83
C ALA A 991 41.12 14.61 -43.42
N LEU A 992 40.86 14.41 -44.72
CA LEU A 992 40.83 13.08 -45.37
C LEU A 992 42.00 12.79 -46.29
N ILE A 993 42.67 13.84 -46.79
CA ILE A 993 43.79 13.71 -47.75
C ILE A 993 45.12 14.07 -47.08
N GLY A 994 45.08 14.90 -46.03
CA GLY A 994 46.26 15.50 -45.40
C GLY A 994 46.69 16.76 -46.17
N SER A 995 47.12 17.78 -45.45
CA SER A 995 47.74 18.97 -46.05
C SER A 995 49.01 18.55 -46.79
N LYS A 996 49.08 18.83 -48.10
CA LYS A 996 50.36 18.96 -48.79
C LYS A 996 51.09 20.20 -48.30
#